data_AF-A0AAV8CEH7-F1
#
_entry.id   AF-A0AAV8CEH7-F1
#
_cell.length_a   1.000
_cell.length_b   1.000
_cell.length_c   1.000
_cell.angle_alpha   90.00
_cell.angle_beta   90.00
_cell.angle_gamma   90.00
#
_symmetry.space_group_name_H-M   'P 1'
#
loop_
_entity.id
_entity.type
_entity.pdbx_description
1 polymer ?
#
loop_
_entity_poly.entity_id
_entity_poly.type
_entity_poly.pdbx_seq_one_letter_code
_entity_poly.pdbx_strand_id
1 'polypeptide(L)'
;MDGGASSDSHISPKGKEEESNRTVLAILVGPPGSGKSTFCEAVISASRRPWVRVCQDTIGNGKTGTKAQCLKAAVDALNEGKSVFIDRCNLEREQRADFLKFCGSHTDMHAIVLDLPAKVCISRCVNRTGHEGNVQGGRAAVIVNKMLQNKEALNLNEGFSRITFCQNDSDVKEVIKMYSELGPADKLSPGEFGKKSKKESGQQSIMKFFKKSAREENSQKEKEGASSSGNGAGNEFPTLAFPSISTADFQFDLDKASDIIVESAQDFLKRVDNVRLALVDLSDKSRIISLVREKVMKKGIDSNRFITFVGDITMLYSKGGLRCTAIANAANWRLKPGGGGVNAAIFKEAGEALDIATKERAETLNPGSSVAVPLPSTSPLYQREGVTHVIHVLGPNMNPQRPNYLQNDYTKGCKILRDAYSSLFESFASVACLERNKKPKLVELKDKTSGESKKKENQEEVKSRNQNQTTTTSGKSKNKENREEVKSRNWGSWALALYNTAMDPEKYKDGLLEIADDFIVLNDLYPKARKHVLVLSRLNGLDCLEDAKREHLPILKSMHSAGVKWVKKFLSEDPSPHFRLGYHSVPSMRQLHLHVISQDFDSPSLKNKKHWNSFNTAFFRDSVDVIDEIEEHGSAKLSGEKLLEMELRCHRCKSAHPNIPKLKSHIAKCRASYPPHLLQNSRLLSASNNDLNIN
;
A
#
# COMPACT_ATOMS: atom_id res chain seq x y z
N MET A 1 82.85 1.60 39.30
CA MET A 1 81.87 2.71 39.41
C MET A 1 81.28 2.92 38.03
N ASP A 2 80.12 3.56 38.01
CA ASP A 2 79.31 3.95 36.85
C ASP A 2 78.32 2.92 36.33
N GLY A 3 77.06 3.17 36.71
CA GLY A 3 75.88 2.72 36.01
C GLY A 3 75.38 3.82 35.05
N GLY A 4 74.64 3.42 34.02
CA GLY A 4 74.02 4.35 33.08
C GLY A 4 73.38 3.66 31.88
N ALA A 5 72.09 3.37 32.03
CA ALA A 5 71.02 3.23 31.01
C ALA A 5 71.31 2.56 29.64
N SER A 6 70.75 1.37 29.49
CA SER A 6 70.56 0.62 28.25
C SER A 6 69.30 1.06 27.48
N SER A 7 69.45 1.39 26.20
CA SER A 7 68.38 1.36 25.21
C SER A 7 68.80 0.44 24.07
N ASP A 8 68.51 -0.86 24.20
CA ASP A 8 68.76 -1.84 23.16
C ASP A 8 67.53 -2.03 22.27
N SER A 9 67.70 -1.67 21.00
CA SER A 9 66.85 -2.01 19.87
C SER A 9 66.97 -3.49 19.54
N HIS A 10 66.00 -4.31 19.95
CA HIS A 10 65.90 -5.69 19.50
C HIS A 10 65.27 -5.78 18.10
N ILE A 11 66.12 -6.06 17.12
CA ILE A 11 65.75 -6.62 15.82
C ILE A 11 65.07 -7.98 16.07
N SER A 12 63.79 -8.09 15.72
CA SER A 12 63.05 -9.36 15.72
C SER A 12 63.27 -10.08 14.38
N PRO A 13 63.52 -11.40 14.38
CA PRO A 13 63.69 -12.16 13.16
C PRO A 13 62.34 -12.35 12.47
N LYS A 14 62.35 -12.26 11.12
CA LYS A 14 61.23 -12.61 10.25
C LYS A 14 60.72 -14.02 10.58
N GLY A 15 59.64 -14.08 11.36
CA GLY A 15 58.87 -15.28 11.61
C GLY A 15 57.96 -15.55 10.42
N LYS A 16 58.07 -16.76 9.88
CA LYS A 16 57.24 -17.34 8.83
C LYS A 16 55.75 -17.16 9.18
N GLU A 17 54.96 -16.57 8.28
CA GLU A 17 53.51 -16.65 8.36
C GLU A 17 53.13 -18.14 8.35
N GLU A 18 52.60 -18.64 9.46
CA GLU A 18 51.94 -19.93 9.52
C GLU A 18 50.86 -19.95 8.42
N GLU A 19 50.95 -20.94 7.52
CA GLU A 19 49.98 -21.18 6.46
C GLU A 19 48.65 -21.58 7.11
N SER A 20 47.88 -20.61 7.60
CA SER A 20 46.64 -20.85 8.32
C SER A 20 45.65 -21.51 7.36
N ASN A 21 45.17 -22.71 7.70
CA ASN A 21 44.11 -23.39 6.96
C ASN A 21 42.91 -22.45 6.77
N ARG A 22 42.73 -21.95 5.54
CA ARG A 22 41.63 -21.05 5.22
C ARG A 22 40.37 -21.86 4.97
N THR A 23 39.30 -21.53 5.68
CA THR A 23 38.02 -22.21 5.55
C THR A 23 37.14 -21.54 4.49
N VAL A 24 36.22 -22.31 3.90
CA VAL A 24 35.24 -21.77 2.94
C VAL A 24 33.86 -21.97 3.52
N LEU A 25 33.04 -20.90 3.53
CA LEU A 25 31.61 -21.01 3.76
C LEU A 25 30.88 -20.85 2.42
N ALA A 26 30.30 -21.95 1.94
CA ALA A 26 29.57 -21.99 0.68
C ALA A 26 28.06 -22.05 0.93
N ILE A 27 27.37 -20.96 0.60
CA ILE A 27 25.91 -20.87 0.69
C ILE A 27 25.31 -21.38 -0.62
N LEU A 28 24.58 -22.48 -0.55
CA LEU A 28 23.85 -23.03 -1.69
C LEU A 28 22.52 -22.32 -1.86
N VAL A 29 22.29 -21.75 -3.04
CA VAL A 29 21.06 -21.05 -3.40
C VAL A 29 20.36 -21.78 -4.54
N GLY A 30 19.11 -22.16 -4.34
CA GLY A 30 18.31 -22.82 -5.37
C GLY A 30 17.06 -23.48 -4.80
N PRO A 31 15.99 -23.65 -5.59
CA PRO A 31 14.75 -24.25 -5.12
C PRO A 31 14.91 -25.74 -4.78
N PRO A 32 13.91 -26.37 -4.14
CA PRO A 32 13.86 -27.83 -4.02
C PRO A 32 13.99 -28.49 -5.39
N GLY A 33 14.74 -29.60 -5.45
CA GLY A 33 15.01 -30.32 -6.71
C GLY A 33 16.13 -29.73 -7.58
N SER A 34 16.75 -28.62 -7.17
CA SER A 34 17.89 -28.03 -7.88
C SER A 34 19.21 -28.83 -7.75
N GLY A 35 19.26 -29.83 -6.86
CA GLY A 35 20.43 -30.70 -6.67
C GLY A 35 21.41 -30.29 -5.56
N LYS A 36 21.03 -29.40 -4.63
CA LYS A 36 21.91 -28.92 -3.53
C LYS A 36 22.52 -30.04 -2.69
N SER A 37 21.69 -30.98 -2.22
CA SER A 37 22.16 -32.08 -1.36
C SER A 37 23.09 -33.03 -2.13
N THR A 38 22.75 -33.34 -3.38
CA THR A 38 23.61 -34.11 -4.30
C THR A 38 24.94 -33.40 -4.58
N PHE A 39 24.93 -32.08 -4.72
CA PHE A 39 26.14 -31.28 -4.88
C PHE A 39 27.05 -31.41 -3.65
N CYS A 40 26.51 -31.25 -2.44
CA CYS A 40 27.26 -31.42 -1.19
C CYS A 40 27.89 -32.81 -1.10
N GLU A 41 27.09 -33.87 -1.31
CA GLU A 41 27.54 -35.26 -1.19
C GLU A 41 28.65 -35.58 -2.19
N ALA A 42 28.51 -35.12 -3.44
CA ALA A 42 29.52 -35.31 -4.47
C ALA A 42 30.85 -34.62 -4.12
N VAL A 43 30.80 -33.37 -3.62
CA VAL A 43 32.03 -32.66 -3.20
C VAL A 43 32.64 -33.30 -1.95
N ILE A 44 31.85 -33.59 -0.92
CA ILE A 44 32.33 -34.16 0.34
C ILE A 44 33.01 -35.52 0.10
N SER A 45 32.47 -36.35 -0.78
CA SER A 45 33.01 -37.69 -1.08
C SER A 45 34.29 -37.67 -1.93
N ALA A 46 34.50 -36.63 -2.74
CA ALA A 46 35.63 -36.54 -3.67
C ALA A 46 36.72 -35.53 -3.24
N SER A 47 36.44 -34.67 -2.26
CA SER A 47 37.33 -33.59 -1.82
C SER A 47 38.40 -34.04 -0.82
N ARG A 48 39.62 -33.51 -0.98
CA ARG A 48 40.70 -33.63 0.03
C ARG A 48 40.57 -32.60 1.15
N ARG A 49 39.86 -31.49 0.91
CA ARG A 49 39.52 -30.48 1.92
C ARG A 49 38.38 -31.00 2.81
N PRO A 50 38.44 -30.84 4.15
CA PRO A 50 37.40 -31.30 5.04
C PRO A 50 36.15 -30.42 4.93
N TRP A 51 35.01 -31.04 4.62
CA TRP A 51 33.72 -30.36 4.42
C TRP A 51 32.64 -30.87 5.38
N VAL A 52 31.76 -29.97 5.83
CA VAL A 52 30.55 -30.28 6.61
C VAL A 52 29.33 -29.71 5.91
N ARG A 53 28.29 -30.54 5.72
CA ARG A 53 26.96 -30.09 5.25
C ARG A 53 26.09 -29.71 6.44
N VAL A 54 25.63 -28.47 6.47
CA VAL A 54 24.64 -27.97 7.44
C VAL A 54 23.30 -27.80 6.73
N CYS A 55 22.32 -28.63 7.10
CA CYS A 55 20.98 -28.60 6.52
C CYS A 55 19.92 -28.47 7.62
N GLN A 56 19.02 -27.48 7.48
CA GLN A 56 17.97 -27.25 8.48
C GLN A 56 17.03 -28.45 8.59
N ASP A 57 16.81 -29.19 7.50
CA ASP A 57 15.87 -30.31 7.48
C ASP A 57 16.37 -31.50 8.32
N THR A 58 17.67 -31.59 8.61
CA THR A 58 18.27 -32.74 9.32
C THR A 58 19.02 -32.40 10.61
N ILE A 59 19.29 -31.13 10.89
CA ILE A 59 20.15 -30.71 12.01
C ILE A 59 19.60 -31.07 13.40
N GLY A 60 18.31 -31.36 13.54
CA GLY A 60 17.69 -31.82 14.78
C GLY A 60 17.76 -33.34 14.95
N ASN A 61 18.94 -33.94 14.83
CA ASN A 61 19.16 -35.41 14.87
C ASN A 61 18.34 -36.18 13.82
N GLY A 62 18.41 -35.75 12.56
CA GLY A 62 17.63 -36.31 11.45
C GLY A 62 16.21 -35.77 11.33
N LYS A 63 15.86 -34.72 12.10
CA LYS A 63 14.60 -33.98 12.01
C LYS A 63 14.86 -32.49 11.72
N THR A 64 13.80 -31.78 11.29
CA THR A 64 13.85 -30.35 11.01
C THR A 64 14.22 -29.56 12.26
N GLY A 65 15.29 -28.79 12.19
CA GLY A 65 15.76 -27.88 13.25
C GLY A 65 15.48 -26.41 12.94
N THR A 66 16.18 -25.53 13.65
CA THR A 66 16.01 -24.07 13.61
C THR A 66 17.19 -23.36 12.90
N LYS A 67 16.98 -22.10 12.48
CA LYS A 67 18.03 -21.25 11.91
C LYS A 67 19.20 -21.06 12.88
N ALA A 68 18.91 -20.88 14.18
CA ALA A 68 19.93 -20.71 15.22
C ALA A 68 20.82 -21.95 15.37
N GLN A 69 20.25 -23.16 15.27
CA GLN A 69 21.03 -24.41 15.28
C GLN A 69 21.95 -24.52 14.06
N CYS A 70 21.47 -24.13 12.87
CA CYS A 70 22.30 -24.09 11.66
C CYS A 70 23.46 -23.11 11.78
N LEU A 71 23.21 -21.92 12.33
CA LEU A 71 24.25 -20.92 12.57
C LEU A 71 25.30 -21.44 13.55
N LYS A 72 24.87 -22.02 14.67
CA LYS A 72 25.78 -22.61 15.66
C LYS A 72 26.65 -23.71 15.05
N ALA A 73 26.05 -24.68 14.36
CA ALA A 73 26.79 -25.78 13.73
C ALA A 73 27.77 -25.31 12.65
N ALA A 74 27.42 -24.27 11.88
CA ALA A 74 28.32 -23.69 10.90
C ALA A 74 29.53 -23.02 11.57
N VAL A 75 29.31 -22.25 12.65
CA VAL A 75 30.39 -21.59 13.41
C VAL A 75 31.30 -22.62 14.06
N ASP A 76 30.74 -23.63 14.72
CA ASP A 76 31.49 -24.69 15.40
C ASP A 76 32.40 -25.43 14.39
N ALA A 77 31.87 -25.80 13.22
CA ALA A 77 32.64 -26.47 12.17
C ALA A 77 33.74 -25.59 11.55
N LEU A 78 33.49 -24.29 11.37
CA LEU A 78 34.50 -23.35 10.88
C LEU A 78 35.63 -23.16 11.90
N ASN A 79 35.30 -23.10 13.20
CA ASN A 79 36.30 -23.02 14.28
C ASN A 79 37.15 -24.30 14.40
N GLU A 80 36.60 -25.45 14.04
CA GLU A 80 37.33 -26.72 13.90
C GLU A 80 38.20 -26.79 12.62
N GLY A 81 38.27 -25.72 11.82
CA GLY A 81 39.05 -25.67 10.59
C GLY A 81 38.42 -26.40 9.40
N LYS A 82 37.14 -26.77 9.48
CA LYS A 82 36.40 -27.42 8.38
C LYS A 82 35.72 -26.37 7.51
N SER A 83 35.60 -26.65 6.21
CA SER A 83 34.80 -25.84 5.30
C SER A 83 33.32 -26.28 5.36
N VAL A 84 32.38 -25.36 5.12
CA VAL A 84 30.96 -25.58 5.42
C VAL A 84 30.09 -25.29 4.20
N PHE A 85 29.14 -26.20 3.91
CA PHE A 85 28.03 -25.96 3.00
C PHE A 85 26.73 -25.65 3.77
N ILE A 86 26.06 -24.55 3.42
CA ILE A 86 24.72 -24.23 3.95
C ILE A 86 23.65 -24.67 2.94
N ASP A 87 22.99 -25.80 3.22
CA ASP A 87 21.94 -26.41 2.39
C ASP A 87 20.54 -26.04 2.92
N ARG A 88 20.08 -24.81 2.60
CA ARG A 88 18.83 -24.23 3.11
C ARG A 88 18.00 -23.47 2.05
N CYS A 89 18.18 -23.78 0.76
CA CYS A 89 17.60 -23.07 -0.40
C CYS A 89 18.00 -21.58 -0.55
N ASN A 90 18.04 -20.79 0.53
CA ASN A 90 18.66 -19.45 0.65
C ASN A 90 18.26 -18.44 -0.47
N LEU A 91 17.00 -18.47 -0.87
CA LEU A 91 16.49 -17.69 -2.02
C LEU A 91 16.31 -16.19 -1.69
N GLU A 92 16.18 -15.83 -0.42
CA GLU A 92 15.97 -14.46 0.06
C GLU A 92 17.25 -13.91 0.76
N ARG A 93 17.52 -12.61 0.64
CA ARG A 93 18.71 -11.94 1.21
C ARG A 93 18.76 -12.02 2.72
N GLU A 94 17.63 -11.90 3.41
CA GLU A 94 17.54 -12.05 4.88
C GLU A 94 17.92 -13.46 5.36
N GLN A 95 17.70 -14.48 4.51
CA GLN A 95 18.10 -15.85 4.83
C GLN A 95 19.63 -16.01 4.75
N ARG A 96 20.29 -15.29 3.84
CA ARG A 96 21.75 -15.28 3.63
C ARG A 96 22.48 -14.37 4.60
N ALA A 97 21.90 -13.22 4.93
CA ALA A 97 22.55 -12.14 5.67
C ALA A 97 23.10 -12.56 7.04
N ASP A 98 22.40 -13.44 7.77
CA ASP A 98 22.87 -13.85 9.09
C ASP A 98 24.08 -14.78 9.01
N PHE A 99 24.25 -15.58 7.96
CA PHE A 99 25.46 -16.40 7.80
C PHE A 99 26.70 -15.56 7.44
N LEU A 100 26.48 -14.42 6.78
CA LEU A 100 27.54 -13.52 6.34
C LEU A 100 28.09 -12.61 7.45
N LYS A 101 27.35 -12.45 8.57
CA LYS A 101 27.75 -11.60 9.70
C LYS A 101 28.80 -12.22 10.63
N PHE A 102 28.94 -13.55 10.64
CA PHE A 102 29.68 -14.26 11.70
C PHE A 102 31.01 -14.86 11.25
N CYS A 103 31.45 -14.60 10.02
CA CYS A 103 32.66 -15.23 9.50
C CYS A 103 33.89 -14.35 9.70
N GLY A 104 34.96 -14.93 10.26
CA GLY A 104 36.22 -14.24 10.53
C GLY A 104 37.04 -13.96 9.27
N SER A 105 38.14 -13.21 9.41
CA SER A 105 39.06 -12.81 8.33
C SER A 105 39.75 -13.96 7.59
N HIS A 106 39.63 -15.20 8.08
CA HIS A 106 40.23 -16.40 7.53
C HIS A 106 39.24 -17.31 6.78
N THR A 107 38.00 -16.85 6.56
CA THR A 107 36.97 -17.62 5.85
C THR A 107 36.51 -16.93 4.56
N ASP A 108 36.59 -17.64 3.43
CA ASP A 108 36.10 -17.15 2.14
C ASP A 108 34.59 -17.42 1.98
N MET A 109 33.82 -16.38 1.64
CA MET A 109 32.36 -16.43 1.51
C MET A 109 31.94 -16.72 0.07
N HIS A 110 31.50 -17.94 -0.21
CA HIS A 110 31.06 -18.33 -1.56
C HIS A 110 29.54 -18.47 -1.63
N ALA A 111 28.96 -18.07 -2.76
CA ALA A 111 27.59 -18.43 -3.13
C ALA A 111 27.59 -19.33 -4.37
N ILE A 112 26.86 -20.43 -4.30
CA ILE A 112 26.67 -21.36 -5.42
C ILE A 112 25.19 -21.37 -5.77
N VAL A 113 24.84 -20.80 -6.91
CA VAL A 113 23.46 -20.61 -7.36
C VAL A 113 23.10 -21.72 -8.35
N LEU A 114 22.35 -22.72 -7.88
CA LEU A 114 21.79 -23.79 -8.70
C LEU A 114 20.48 -23.32 -9.34
N ASP A 115 20.61 -22.54 -10.41
CA ASP A 115 19.53 -21.90 -11.18
C ASP A 115 19.04 -22.75 -12.36
N LEU A 116 18.76 -24.01 -12.10
CA LEU A 116 18.25 -24.91 -13.12
C LEU A 116 16.78 -24.58 -13.45
N PRO A 117 16.34 -24.81 -14.70
CA PRO A 117 14.97 -24.51 -15.12
C PRO A 117 13.93 -25.15 -14.19
N ALA A 118 12.88 -24.40 -13.83
CA ALA A 118 11.84 -24.84 -12.91
C ALA A 118 11.25 -26.21 -13.28
N LYS A 119 11.05 -26.48 -14.59
CA LYS A 119 10.56 -27.78 -15.08
C LYS A 119 11.46 -28.95 -14.67
N VAL A 120 12.78 -28.77 -14.69
CA VAL A 120 13.77 -29.78 -14.27
C VAL A 120 13.70 -30.01 -12.76
N CYS A 121 13.67 -28.93 -11.98
CA CYS A 121 13.55 -28.99 -10.51
C CYS A 121 12.25 -29.68 -10.07
N ILE A 122 11.12 -29.36 -10.72
CA ILE A 122 9.81 -29.97 -10.46
C ILE A 122 9.82 -31.45 -10.82
N SER A 123 10.31 -31.81 -12.00
CA SER A 123 10.43 -33.21 -12.43
C SER A 123 11.25 -34.02 -11.42
N ARG A 124 12.38 -33.47 -10.94
CA ARG A 124 13.21 -34.10 -9.89
C ARG A 124 12.48 -34.25 -8.57
N CYS A 125 11.71 -33.25 -8.14
CA CYS A 125 10.92 -33.35 -6.91
C CYS A 125 9.74 -34.31 -7.01
N VAL A 126 9.16 -34.50 -8.19
CA VAL A 126 8.05 -35.44 -8.41
C VAL A 126 8.57 -36.87 -8.47
N ASN A 127 9.71 -37.10 -9.12
CA ASN A 127 10.28 -38.43 -9.33
C ASN A 127 11.14 -38.94 -8.16
N ARG A 128 11.37 -38.13 -7.11
CA ARG A 128 12.21 -38.54 -5.97
C ARG A 128 11.46 -39.46 -5.02
N THR A 129 12.14 -40.52 -4.58
CA THR A 129 11.72 -41.36 -3.45
C THR A 129 12.57 -41.01 -2.22
N GLY A 130 11.93 -40.52 -1.15
CA GLY A 130 12.56 -40.44 0.19
C GLY A 130 13.56 -39.29 0.42
N HIS A 131 13.12 -38.03 0.33
CA HIS A 131 13.94 -36.88 0.75
C HIS A 131 13.55 -36.37 2.14
N GLU A 132 14.57 -35.92 2.88
CA GLU A 132 14.60 -35.38 4.25
C GLU A 132 13.61 -34.22 4.55
N GLY A 133 12.91 -33.69 3.54
CA GLY A 133 12.11 -32.46 3.60
C GLY A 133 10.67 -32.62 3.06
N ASN A 134 10.20 -33.86 2.87
CA ASN A 134 8.80 -34.22 2.54
C ASN A 134 8.12 -33.55 1.32
N VAL A 135 8.83 -32.82 0.45
CA VAL A 135 8.29 -32.32 -0.83
C VAL A 135 8.19 -33.47 -1.85
N GLN A 136 7.05 -34.15 -1.98
CA GLN A 136 6.83 -35.23 -2.95
C GLN A 136 5.46 -35.07 -3.66
N GLY A 137 5.31 -35.68 -4.84
CA GLY A 137 4.04 -35.72 -5.59
C GLY A 137 3.56 -34.37 -6.16
N GLY A 138 2.28 -34.26 -6.52
CA GLY A 138 1.70 -33.09 -7.21
C GLY A 138 1.81 -31.74 -6.50
N ARG A 139 2.17 -31.73 -5.20
CA ARG A 139 2.45 -30.50 -4.43
C ARG A 139 3.85 -29.93 -4.67
N ALA A 140 4.77 -30.71 -5.25
CA ALA A 140 6.14 -30.28 -5.55
C ALA A 140 6.19 -29.09 -6.53
N ALA A 141 5.33 -29.11 -7.56
CA ALA A 141 5.25 -28.04 -8.54
C ALA A 141 4.88 -26.69 -7.89
N VAL A 142 3.92 -26.72 -6.95
CA VAL A 142 3.46 -25.53 -6.22
C VAL A 142 4.54 -24.98 -5.31
N ILE A 143 5.26 -25.85 -4.59
CA ILE A 143 6.30 -25.44 -3.65
C ILE A 143 7.53 -24.88 -4.38
N VAL A 144 7.99 -25.54 -5.45
CA VAL A 144 9.14 -25.09 -6.24
C VAL A 144 8.84 -23.73 -6.91
N ASN A 145 7.66 -23.57 -7.50
CA ASN A 145 7.27 -22.30 -8.13
C ASN A 145 7.09 -21.18 -7.09
N LYS A 146 6.48 -21.47 -5.93
CA LYS A 146 6.34 -20.50 -4.84
C LYS A 146 7.71 -20.04 -4.31
N MET A 147 8.67 -20.95 -4.16
CA MET A 147 10.02 -20.61 -3.69
C MET A 147 10.79 -19.79 -4.74
N LEU A 148 10.68 -20.14 -6.03
CA LEU A 148 11.32 -19.37 -7.11
C LEU A 148 10.76 -17.95 -7.26
N GLN A 149 9.50 -17.71 -6.89
CA GLN A 149 8.89 -16.37 -6.90
C GLN A 149 9.48 -15.42 -5.86
N ASN A 150 10.03 -15.95 -4.77
CA ASN A 150 10.72 -15.19 -3.73
C ASN A 150 12.24 -15.12 -3.96
N LYS A 151 12.75 -15.58 -5.10
CA LYS A 151 14.18 -15.57 -5.41
C LYS A 151 14.67 -14.13 -5.62
N GLU A 152 15.51 -13.66 -4.73
CA GLU A 152 16.19 -12.38 -4.85
C GLU A 152 17.53 -12.55 -5.59
N ALA A 153 17.90 -11.56 -6.41
CA ALA A 153 19.16 -11.58 -7.13
C ALA A 153 20.34 -11.47 -6.15
N LEU A 154 21.33 -12.37 -6.27
CA LEU A 154 22.55 -12.28 -5.49
C LEU A 154 23.44 -11.15 -6.02
N ASN A 155 24.02 -10.39 -5.11
CA ASN A 155 25.00 -9.34 -5.42
C ASN A 155 26.25 -9.52 -4.56
N LEU A 156 27.44 -9.27 -5.12
CA LEU A 156 28.70 -9.27 -4.37
C LEU A 156 28.68 -8.33 -3.16
N ASN A 157 27.90 -7.24 -3.21
CA ASN A 157 27.69 -6.29 -2.12
C ASN A 157 26.96 -6.90 -0.90
N GLU A 158 26.54 -8.17 -0.94
CA GLU A 158 26.05 -8.90 0.22
C GLU A 158 27.16 -9.39 1.16
N GLY A 159 28.43 -9.37 0.71
CA GLY A 159 29.57 -9.90 1.48
C GLY A 159 30.13 -11.22 0.94
N PHE A 160 29.75 -11.61 -0.28
CA PHE A 160 30.34 -12.77 -0.97
C PHE A 160 31.65 -12.39 -1.65
N SER A 161 32.69 -13.18 -1.44
CA SER A 161 33.92 -13.07 -2.24
C SER A 161 33.72 -13.65 -3.64
N ARG A 162 32.88 -14.69 -3.78
CA ARG A 162 32.61 -15.36 -5.06
C ARG A 162 31.15 -15.78 -5.22
N ILE A 163 30.59 -15.57 -6.40
CA ILE A 163 29.25 -16.06 -6.79
C ILE A 163 29.38 -16.91 -8.06
N THR A 164 28.93 -18.15 -8.02
CA THR A 164 28.96 -19.07 -9.18
C THR A 164 27.54 -19.48 -9.56
N PHE A 165 27.10 -19.17 -10.77
CA PHE A 165 25.79 -19.53 -11.30
C PHE A 165 25.87 -20.81 -12.14
N CYS A 166 25.04 -21.80 -11.81
CA CYS A 166 24.85 -23.03 -12.56
C CYS A 166 23.44 -23.03 -13.16
N GLN A 167 23.31 -23.05 -14.48
CA GLN A 167 22.03 -22.97 -15.19
C GLN A 167 21.58 -24.32 -15.75
N ASN A 168 22.50 -25.29 -15.84
CA ASN A 168 22.23 -26.64 -16.33
C ASN A 168 23.12 -27.66 -15.59
N ASP A 169 22.88 -28.96 -15.79
CA ASP A 169 23.63 -30.01 -15.09
C ASP A 169 25.10 -30.12 -15.47
N SER A 170 25.51 -29.64 -16.65
CA SER A 170 26.93 -29.57 -17.03
C SER A 170 27.65 -28.57 -16.14
N ASP A 171 27.07 -27.37 -15.98
CA ASP A 171 27.62 -26.34 -15.09
C ASP A 171 27.75 -26.88 -13.66
N VAL A 172 26.75 -27.63 -13.18
CA VAL A 172 26.80 -28.26 -11.84
C VAL A 172 27.95 -29.25 -11.74
N LYS A 173 28.18 -30.10 -12.75
CA LYS A 173 29.29 -31.07 -12.76
C LYS A 173 30.66 -30.38 -12.77
N GLU A 174 30.81 -29.31 -13.54
CA GLU A 174 32.04 -28.51 -13.58
C GLU A 174 32.33 -27.86 -12.23
N VAL A 175 31.32 -27.30 -11.58
CA VAL A 175 31.47 -26.71 -10.24
C VAL A 175 31.72 -27.78 -9.17
N ILE A 176 31.10 -28.96 -9.26
CA ILE A 176 31.43 -30.09 -8.38
C ILE A 176 32.91 -30.45 -8.51
N LYS A 177 33.41 -30.60 -9.74
CA LYS A 177 34.83 -30.90 -9.99
C LYS A 177 35.74 -29.83 -9.38
N MET A 178 35.43 -28.54 -9.62
CA MET A 178 36.17 -27.41 -9.08
C MET A 178 36.25 -27.41 -7.54
N TYR A 179 35.14 -27.64 -6.84
CA TYR A 179 35.12 -27.67 -5.38
C TYR A 179 35.69 -28.97 -4.80
N SER A 180 35.70 -30.07 -5.57
CA SER A 180 36.31 -31.34 -5.17
C SER A 180 37.83 -31.32 -5.29
N GLU A 181 38.36 -30.61 -6.29
CA GLU A 181 39.79 -30.42 -6.50
C GLU A 181 40.41 -29.36 -5.57
N LEU A 182 39.58 -28.60 -4.83
CA LEU A 182 40.03 -27.53 -3.94
C LEU A 182 40.76 -28.09 -2.72
N GLY A 183 42.08 -27.91 -2.67
CA GLY A 183 42.93 -28.29 -1.55
C GLY A 183 42.70 -27.45 -0.29
N PRO A 184 43.25 -27.84 0.88
CA PRO A 184 43.00 -27.19 2.18
C PRO A 184 43.42 -25.71 2.28
N ALA A 185 44.44 -25.29 1.52
CA ALA A 185 44.93 -23.91 1.47
C ALA A 185 44.52 -23.16 0.19
N ASP A 186 43.93 -23.86 -0.79
CA ASP A 186 43.63 -23.29 -2.10
C ASP A 186 42.53 -22.24 -2.06
N LYS A 187 42.66 -21.22 -2.91
CA LYS A 187 41.66 -20.17 -3.12
C LYS A 187 41.07 -20.23 -4.51
N LEU A 188 39.78 -19.95 -4.60
CA LEU A 188 39.13 -19.64 -5.86
C LEU A 188 39.15 -18.14 -6.09
N SER A 189 39.24 -17.72 -7.36
CA SER A 189 39.22 -16.30 -7.72
C SER A 189 37.90 -15.64 -7.30
N PRO A 190 37.95 -14.42 -6.72
CA PRO A 190 36.76 -13.67 -6.37
C PRO A 190 36.04 -13.14 -7.61
N GLY A 191 34.74 -12.87 -7.50
CA GLY A 191 33.91 -12.33 -8.58
C GLY A 191 32.67 -13.16 -8.93
N GLU A 192 31.98 -12.79 -10.01
CA GLU A 192 30.78 -13.48 -10.52
C GLU A 192 31.12 -14.35 -11.73
N PHE A 193 30.73 -15.63 -11.68
CA PHE A 193 31.05 -16.64 -12.71
C PHE A 193 29.77 -17.38 -13.15
N GLY A 194 29.69 -17.79 -14.42
CA GLY A 194 28.54 -18.55 -14.96
C GLY A 194 27.27 -17.72 -15.19
N LYS A 195 27.34 -16.39 -15.02
CA LYS A 195 26.22 -15.49 -15.33
C LYS A 195 26.07 -15.38 -16.85
N LYS A 196 24.86 -15.62 -17.37
CA LYS A 196 24.60 -15.43 -18.81
C LYS A 196 24.85 -13.97 -19.19
N SER A 197 25.87 -13.71 -20.00
CA SER A 197 25.97 -12.45 -20.74
C SER A 197 24.78 -12.35 -21.68
N LYS A 198 24.02 -11.25 -21.65
CA LYS A 198 23.31 -10.83 -22.86
C LYS A 198 24.39 -10.53 -23.91
N LYS A 199 24.64 -11.45 -24.83
CA LYS A 199 25.45 -11.17 -26.02
C LYS A 199 24.63 -11.40 -27.28
N GLU A 200 24.67 -10.36 -28.09
CA GLU A 200 24.53 -10.32 -29.53
C GLU A 200 24.97 -11.62 -30.22
N SER A 201 24.11 -12.10 -31.10
CA SER A 201 24.40 -12.93 -32.27
C SER A 201 23.20 -12.70 -33.21
N GLY A 202 23.32 -12.39 -34.49
CA GLY A 202 24.43 -12.01 -35.35
C GLY A 202 23.77 -11.51 -36.65
N GLN A 203 24.37 -10.51 -37.31
CA GLN A 203 24.07 -10.24 -38.71
C GLN A 203 24.47 -11.47 -39.54
N GLN A 204 23.56 -11.98 -40.38
CA GLN A 204 23.75 -12.24 -41.83
C GLN A 204 22.64 -13.16 -42.39
N SER A 205 22.22 -12.85 -43.62
CA SER A 205 21.19 -13.50 -44.47
C SER A 205 19.75 -13.33 -43.95
N ILE A 206 18.85 -12.57 -44.59
CA ILE A 206 18.42 -12.65 -45.98
C ILE A 206 18.14 -11.24 -46.51
N MET A 207 18.83 -10.87 -47.59
CA MET A 207 18.37 -9.83 -48.49
C MET A 207 17.23 -10.37 -49.37
N LYS A 208 16.37 -9.44 -49.79
CA LYS A 208 15.48 -9.44 -50.98
C LYS A 208 14.03 -9.89 -50.75
N PHE A 209 13.15 -9.12 -51.41
CA PHE A 209 11.70 -9.26 -51.61
C PHE A 209 10.84 -8.76 -50.43
N PHE A 210 10.18 -7.60 -50.45
CA PHE A 210 9.56 -6.80 -51.51
C PHE A 210 9.48 -5.32 -51.07
N LYS A 211 9.99 -4.38 -51.88
CA LYS A 211 9.32 -3.08 -52.15
C LYS A 211 10.03 -2.34 -53.29
N LYS A 212 9.44 -2.35 -54.49
CA LYS A 212 9.70 -1.37 -55.54
C LYS A 212 8.38 -1.07 -56.27
N SER A 213 8.30 0.19 -56.72
CA SER A 213 7.24 0.90 -57.45
C SER A 213 6.30 1.67 -56.52
N ALA A 214 6.14 2.99 -56.60
CA ALA A 214 6.73 4.09 -57.41
C ALA A 214 6.45 5.40 -56.58
N ARG A 215 7.36 6.40 -56.45
CA ARG A 215 7.51 7.64 -57.28
C ARG A 215 6.18 8.24 -57.76
N GLU A 216 5.87 9.54 -57.67
CA GLU A 216 6.65 10.77 -57.50
C GLU A 216 5.69 11.96 -57.19
N GLU A 217 6.24 13.01 -56.57
CA GLU A 217 5.83 14.45 -56.57
C GLU A 217 4.47 14.83 -55.94
N ASN A 218 4.36 15.83 -55.06
CA ASN A 218 4.86 17.19 -55.24
C ASN A 218 5.08 17.94 -53.90
N SER A 219 5.99 18.91 -53.99
CA SER A 219 6.67 19.69 -52.95
C SER A 219 5.87 20.81 -52.24
N GLN A 220 6.50 21.34 -51.18
CA GLN A 220 6.23 22.56 -50.36
C GLN A 220 5.53 22.23 -49.02
N LYS A 221 6.09 22.47 -47.82
CA LYS A 221 6.85 23.63 -47.32
C LYS A 221 7.79 23.27 -46.14
N GLU A 222 8.90 24.01 -46.15
CA GLU A 222 9.64 24.61 -45.03
C GLU A 222 10.37 23.75 -43.98
N LYS A 223 11.69 23.98 -43.99
CA LYS A 223 12.68 23.69 -42.95
C LYS A 223 12.28 24.32 -41.62
N GLU A 224 12.57 23.65 -40.52
CA GLU A 224 13.29 24.30 -39.43
C GLU A 224 14.07 23.25 -38.62
N GLY A 225 15.36 23.49 -38.50
CA GLY A 225 16.24 22.85 -37.54
C GLY A 225 16.71 23.89 -36.54
N ALA A 226 16.86 23.41 -35.31
CA ALA A 226 17.66 23.95 -34.22
C ALA A 226 17.18 25.21 -33.46
N SER A 227 17.11 24.99 -32.14
CA SER A 227 17.43 25.95 -31.07
C SER A 227 16.67 27.27 -31.03
N SER A 228 15.75 27.37 -30.08
CA SER A 228 15.53 28.62 -29.35
C SER A 228 15.37 28.33 -27.87
N SER A 229 16.41 28.67 -27.10
CA SER A 229 16.24 29.11 -25.73
C SER A 229 15.22 30.25 -25.73
N GLY A 230 14.02 29.97 -25.24
CA GLY A 230 12.94 30.93 -25.10
C GLY A 230 12.32 30.81 -23.73
N ASN A 231 12.57 31.80 -22.88
CA ASN A 231 11.78 32.07 -21.69
C ASN A 231 10.31 32.20 -22.10
N GLY A 232 9.53 31.14 -21.88
CA GLY A 232 8.08 31.17 -21.90
C GLY A 232 7.61 30.63 -20.57
N ALA A 233 6.90 31.45 -19.80
CA ALA A 233 6.15 31.01 -18.63
C ALA A 233 5.10 29.98 -19.09
N GLY A 234 5.52 28.72 -19.18
CA GLY A 234 4.69 27.62 -19.64
C GLY A 234 3.54 27.41 -18.66
N ASN A 235 2.33 27.32 -19.20
CA ASN A 235 1.11 27.06 -18.44
C ASN A 235 1.22 25.65 -17.81
N GLU A 236 1.85 25.55 -16.65
CA GLU A 236 2.20 24.28 -16.00
C GLU A 236 0.93 23.69 -15.36
N PHE A 237 0.16 22.95 -16.15
CA PHE A 237 -1.01 22.25 -15.65
C PHE A 237 -0.59 21.22 -14.60
N PRO A 238 -1.31 21.13 -13.46
CA PRO A 238 -1.19 19.98 -12.57
C PRO A 238 -1.26 18.69 -13.37
N THR A 239 -0.23 17.86 -13.24
CA THR A 239 -0.07 16.65 -14.04
C THR A 239 -0.07 15.42 -13.13
N LEU A 240 -0.91 14.43 -13.46
CA LEU A 240 -0.91 13.10 -12.84
C LEU A 240 -0.16 12.13 -13.76
N ALA A 241 0.92 11.54 -13.25
CA ALA A 241 1.50 10.35 -13.86
C ALA A 241 0.91 9.09 -13.23
N PHE A 242 0.53 8.11 -14.03
CA PHE A 242 -0.03 6.86 -13.52
C PHE A 242 0.40 5.66 -14.37
N PRO A 243 0.65 4.49 -13.75
CA PRO A 243 0.92 3.27 -14.48
C PRO A 243 -0.39 2.63 -14.97
N SER A 244 -0.28 1.62 -15.82
CA SER A 244 -1.43 0.76 -16.11
C SER A 244 -1.77 -0.10 -14.89
N ILE A 245 -2.97 0.10 -14.33
CA ILE A 245 -3.41 -0.57 -13.11
C ILE A 245 -3.83 -2.00 -13.46
N SER A 246 -3.41 -2.96 -12.62
CA SER A 246 -3.74 -4.38 -12.68
C SER A 246 -3.17 -5.21 -13.85
N THR A 247 -2.50 -4.62 -14.82
CA THR A 247 -2.08 -5.31 -16.07
C THR A 247 -0.77 -6.09 -15.97
N ALA A 248 0.02 -5.88 -14.91
CA ALA A 248 1.24 -6.63 -14.63
C ALA A 248 0.97 -7.73 -13.58
N ASP A 249 1.25 -7.46 -12.30
CA ASP A 249 1.16 -8.43 -11.20
C ASP A 249 -0.22 -9.09 -11.04
N PHE A 250 -1.27 -8.35 -11.36
CA PHE A 250 -2.67 -8.78 -11.25
C PHE A 250 -3.23 -9.36 -12.56
N GLN A 251 -2.41 -9.46 -13.61
CA GLN A 251 -2.70 -10.21 -14.85
C GLN A 251 -4.03 -9.84 -15.53
N PHE A 252 -4.46 -8.57 -15.41
CA PHE A 252 -5.65 -8.11 -16.10
C PHE A 252 -5.39 -7.97 -17.60
N ASP A 253 -6.35 -8.40 -18.43
CA ASP A 253 -6.29 -8.33 -19.89
C ASP A 253 -5.98 -6.91 -20.42
N LEU A 254 -4.96 -6.81 -21.29
CA LEU A 254 -4.45 -5.53 -21.78
C LEU A 254 -5.42 -4.81 -22.72
N ASP A 255 -6.18 -5.55 -23.52
CA ASP A 255 -7.13 -4.98 -24.48
C ASP A 255 -8.31 -4.34 -23.73
N LYS A 256 -8.91 -5.05 -22.77
CA LYS A 256 -9.95 -4.49 -21.88
C LYS A 256 -9.43 -3.35 -21.01
N ALA A 257 -8.22 -3.49 -20.46
CA ALA A 257 -7.63 -2.43 -19.64
C ALA A 257 -7.40 -1.15 -20.44
N SER A 258 -6.94 -1.25 -21.69
CA SER A 258 -6.74 -0.08 -22.56
C SER A 258 -8.05 0.60 -22.96
N ASP A 259 -9.14 -0.15 -23.16
CA ASP A 259 -10.47 0.46 -23.36
C ASP A 259 -10.88 1.27 -22.13
N ILE A 260 -10.78 0.66 -20.95
CA ILE A 260 -11.16 1.30 -19.68
C ILE A 260 -10.30 2.54 -19.39
N ILE A 261 -8.99 2.48 -19.61
CA ILE A 261 -8.10 3.63 -19.43
C ILE A 261 -8.57 4.82 -20.28
N VAL A 262 -8.84 4.58 -21.57
CA VAL A 262 -9.21 5.63 -22.51
C VAL A 262 -10.60 6.18 -22.23
N GLU A 263 -11.56 5.31 -21.90
CA GLU A 263 -12.91 5.72 -21.46
C GLU A 263 -12.86 6.57 -20.19
N SER A 264 -12.23 6.07 -19.14
CA SER A 264 -12.14 6.78 -17.86
C SER A 264 -11.38 8.11 -17.99
N ALA A 265 -10.32 8.16 -18.79
CA ALA A 265 -9.58 9.39 -19.04
C ALA A 265 -10.41 10.41 -19.83
N GLN A 266 -11.15 9.96 -20.85
CA GLN A 266 -12.03 10.82 -21.63
C GLN A 266 -13.14 11.43 -20.77
N ASP A 267 -13.81 10.59 -19.98
CA ASP A 267 -14.91 11.02 -19.10
C ASP A 267 -14.44 11.97 -18.00
N PHE A 268 -13.21 11.79 -17.51
CA PHE A 268 -12.59 12.71 -16.56
C PHE A 268 -12.23 14.05 -17.21
N LEU A 269 -11.52 14.04 -18.34
CA LEU A 269 -11.04 15.25 -19.00
C LEU A 269 -12.17 16.12 -19.55
N LYS A 270 -13.34 15.53 -19.89
CA LYS A 270 -14.56 16.29 -20.21
C LYS A 270 -15.13 17.08 -19.03
N ARG A 271 -14.91 16.62 -17.79
CA ARG A 271 -15.50 17.19 -16.58
C ARG A 271 -14.55 18.14 -15.84
N VAL A 272 -13.24 17.93 -15.98
CA VAL A 272 -12.22 18.65 -15.19
C VAL A 272 -11.20 19.29 -16.10
N ASP A 273 -11.20 20.63 -16.17
CA ASP A 273 -10.27 21.40 -16.99
C ASP A 273 -8.95 21.75 -16.29
N ASN A 274 -7.99 22.22 -17.10
CA ASN A 274 -6.68 22.70 -16.66
C ASN A 274 -5.85 21.64 -15.89
N VAL A 275 -6.00 20.37 -16.27
CA VAL A 275 -5.22 19.23 -15.74
C VAL A 275 -4.69 18.39 -16.89
N ARG A 276 -3.60 17.66 -16.63
CA ARG A 276 -2.99 16.73 -17.59
C ARG A 276 -2.83 15.33 -16.99
N LEU A 277 -3.14 14.32 -17.79
CA LEU A 277 -2.97 12.91 -17.47
C LEU A 277 -1.80 12.33 -18.28
N ALA A 278 -0.91 11.60 -17.62
CA ALA A 278 0.24 10.93 -18.24
C ALA A 278 0.24 9.44 -17.90
N LEU A 279 -0.07 8.58 -18.87
CA LEU A 279 0.10 7.13 -18.72
C LEU A 279 1.58 6.78 -18.89
N VAL A 280 2.17 6.18 -17.86
CA VAL A 280 3.61 5.88 -17.80
C VAL A 280 3.88 4.38 -17.83
N ASP A 281 4.88 3.96 -18.59
CA ASP A 281 5.45 2.62 -18.53
C ASP A 281 6.96 2.66 -18.82
N LEU A 282 7.71 1.65 -18.40
CA LEU A 282 9.18 1.64 -18.44
C LEU A 282 9.76 1.48 -19.85
N SER A 283 9.01 0.88 -20.78
CA SER A 283 9.52 0.55 -22.12
C SER A 283 8.68 1.16 -23.23
N ASP A 284 9.38 1.64 -24.24
CA ASP A 284 8.88 2.03 -25.56
C ASP A 284 8.15 0.89 -26.30
N LYS A 285 8.47 -0.37 -25.98
CA LYS A 285 7.81 -1.57 -26.49
C LYS A 285 6.58 -1.99 -25.68
N SER A 286 6.13 -1.15 -24.75
CA SER A 286 4.95 -1.42 -23.96
C SER A 286 3.71 -1.61 -24.84
N ARG A 287 3.14 -2.82 -24.79
CA ARG A 287 1.90 -3.16 -25.50
C ARG A 287 0.74 -2.31 -25.02
N ILE A 288 0.67 -2.02 -23.70
CA ILE A 288 -0.42 -1.18 -23.17
C ILE A 288 -0.30 0.27 -23.63
N ILE A 289 0.90 0.86 -23.68
CA ILE A 289 1.10 2.21 -24.25
C ILE A 289 0.66 2.24 -25.71
N SER A 290 1.05 1.23 -26.50
CA SER A 290 0.70 1.17 -27.92
C SER A 290 -0.82 1.11 -28.14
N LEU A 291 -1.51 0.24 -27.41
CA LEU A 291 -2.97 0.12 -27.46
C LEU A 291 -3.68 1.42 -27.03
N VAL A 292 -3.22 2.05 -25.95
CA VAL A 292 -3.81 3.30 -25.46
C VAL A 292 -3.58 4.43 -26.45
N ARG A 293 -2.37 4.59 -27.03
CA ARG A 293 -2.10 5.62 -28.05
C ARG A 293 -3.05 5.51 -29.23
N GLU A 294 -3.22 4.31 -29.76
CA GLU A 294 -4.13 4.06 -30.88
C GLU A 294 -5.58 4.43 -30.53
N LYS A 295 -6.06 4.03 -29.36
CA LYS A 295 -7.44 4.29 -28.90
C LYS A 295 -7.69 5.77 -28.56
N VAL A 296 -6.71 6.47 -27.99
CA VAL A 296 -6.74 7.92 -27.72
C VAL A 296 -6.86 8.71 -29.03
N MET A 297 -6.06 8.37 -30.04
CA MET A 297 -6.13 9.00 -31.37
C MET A 297 -7.50 8.79 -32.01
N LYS A 298 -8.04 7.56 -31.96
CA LYS A 298 -9.37 7.24 -32.49
C LYS A 298 -10.50 8.01 -31.80
N LYS A 299 -10.42 8.24 -30.48
CA LYS A 299 -11.43 8.98 -29.71
C LYS A 299 -11.25 10.50 -29.73
N GLY A 300 -10.19 11.02 -30.37
CA GLY A 300 -9.94 12.46 -30.48
C GLY A 300 -9.71 13.15 -29.13
N ILE A 301 -9.08 12.47 -28.16
CA ILE A 301 -8.73 13.09 -26.88
C ILE A 301 -7.56 14.05 -27.12
N ASP A 302 -7.65 15.26 -26.55
CA ASP A 302 -6.62 16.29 -26.68
C ASP A 302 -5.25 15.80 -26.20
N SER A 303 -4.29 15.75 -27.14
CA SER A 303 -2.92 15.29 -26.92
C SER A 303 -2.12 16.18 -25.95
N ASN A 304 -2.57 17.40 -25.66
CA ASN A 304 -1.97 18.25 -24.64
C ASN A 304 -2.45 17.90 -23.23
N ARG A 305 -3.61 17.23 -23.12
CA ARG A 305 -4.27 16.89 -21.85
C ARG A 305 -4.16 15.41 -21.48
N PHE A 306 -3.98 14.54 -22.46
CA PHE A 306 -3.63 13.14 -22.24
C PHE A 306 -2.37 12.79 -23.02
N ILE A 307 -1.31 12.40 -22.31
CA ILE A 307 -0.06 11.93 -22.90
C ILE A 307 0.26 10.51 -22.45
N THR A 308 1.06 9.83 -23.26
CA THR A 308 1.74 8.60 -22.84
C THR A 308 3.23 8.88 -22.75
N PHE A 309 3.88 8.39 -21.70
CA PHE A 309 5.29 8.69 -21.43
C PHE A 309 6.06 7.39 -21.14
N VAL A 310 7.27 7.28 -21.69
CA VAL A 310 8.14 6.12 -21.44
C VAL A 310 9.20 6.53 -20.43
N GLY A 311 9.21 5.88 -19.27
CA GLY A 311 10.16 6.19 -18.22
C GLY A 311 9.80 5.56 -16.87
N ASP A 312 10.71 5.68 -15.92
CA ASP A 312 10.44 5.32 -14.53
C ASP A 312 9.57 6.41 -13.89
N ILE A 313 8.41 6.01 -13.34
CA ILE A 313 7.47 6.92 -12.69
C ILE A 313 8.10 7.67 -11.49
N THR A 314 9.19 7.12 -10.93
CA THR A 314 9.95 7.71 -9.82
C THR A 314 11.07 8.65 -10.26
N MET A 315 11.31 8.80 -11.57
CA MET A 315 12.38 9.64 -12.15
C MET A 315 11.88 10.45 -13.36
N LEU A 316 10.60 10.84 -13.38
CA LEU A 316 9.97 11.48 -14.53
C LEU A 316 10.56 12.86 -14.85
N TYR A 317 10.96 13.62 -13.85
CA TYR A 317 11.54 14.94 -14.07
C TYR A 317 13.05 14.85 -14.27
N SER A 318 13.77 14.19 -13.35
CA SER A 318 15.23 14.14 -13.38
C SER A 318 15.82 13.40 -14.57
N LYS A 319 15.10 12.40 -15.11
CA LYS A 319 15.51 11.65 -16.32
C LYS A 319 14.63 11.93 -17.52
N GLY A 320 13.34 12.17 -17.31
CA GLY A 320 12.36 12.32 -18.38
C GLY A 320 11.97 13.75 -18.74
N GLY A 321 12.34 14.76 -17.93
CA GLY A 321 11.94 16.16 -18.12
C GLY A 321 10.46 16.44 -17.89
N LEU A 322 9.66 15.47 -17.43
CA LEU A 322 8.24 15.63 -17.16
C LEU A 322 8.00 15.86 -15.66
N ARG A 323 7.62 17.09 -15.29
CA ARG A 323 7.15 17.38 -13.92
C ARG A 323 5.73 16.87 -13.72
N CYS A 324 5.52 16.19 -12.60
CA CYS A 324 4.20 15.71 -12.20
C CYS A 324 3.93 16.11 -10.75
N THR A 325 2.76 16.73 -10.54
CA THR A 325 2.29 17.12 -9.21
C THR A 325 1.97 15.90 -8.37
N ALA A 326 1.35 14.90 -8.99
CA ALA A 326 0.98 13.65 -8.34
C ALA A 326 1.42 12.46 -9.18
N ILE A 327 1.76 11.36 -8.51
CA ILE A 327 1.96 10.06 -9.15
C ILE A 327 1.01 9.02 -8.56
N ALA A 328 0.54 8.10 -9.39
CA ALA A 328 -0.26 6.96 -8.93
C ALA A 328 0.62 5.75 -8.65
N ASN A 329 0.29 5.04 -7.58
CA ASN A 329 0.91 3.78 -7.21
C ASN A 329 -0.11 2.64 -7.36
N ALA A 330 0.22 1.61 -8.16
CA ALA A 330 -0.53 0.36 -8.15
C ALA A 330 -0.20 -0.43 -6.88
N ALA A 331 -0.95 -0.16 -5.81
CA ALA A 331 -0.67 -0.59 -4.46
C ALA A 331 -1.16 -2.02 -4.17
N ASN A 332 -0.64 -2.61 -3.11
CA ASN A 332 -1.25 -3.79 -2.48
C ASN A 332 -2.30 -3.36 -1.44
N TRP A 333 -3.19 -4.28 -1.08
CA TRP A 333 -4.30 -4.00 -0.15
C TRP A 333 -3.87 -3.60 1.27
N ARG A 334 -2.62 -3.85 1.67
CA ARG A 334 -2.07 -3.48 2.98
C ARG A 334 -1.37 -2.13 2.98
N LEU A 335 -1.28 -1.47 1.82
CA LEU A 335 -0.56 -0.20 1.65
C LEU A 335 0.88 -0.27 2.18
N LYS A 336 1.54 -1.42 1.99
CA LYS A 336 2.91 -1.66 2.46
C LYS A 336 3.95 -1.55 1.35
N PRO A 337 5.20 -1.20 1.70
CA PRO A 337 6.34 -1.32 0.78
C PRO A 337 6.54 -2.77 0.33
N GLY A 338 7.23 -2.94 -0.81
CA GLY A 338 7.55 -4.24 -1.38
C GLY A 338 6.49 -4.80 -2.34
N GLY A 339 6.47 -6.12 -2.53
CA GLY A 339 5.53 -6.80 -3.43
C GLY A 339 5.87 -6.72 -4.93
N GLY A 340 7.01 -6.10 -5.27
CA GLY A 340 7.49 -5.90 -6.63
C GLY A 340 6.85 -4.69 -7.35
N GLY A 341 7.20 -4.56 -8.64
CA GLY A 341 6.61 -3.58 -9.55
C GLY A 341 6.74 -2.12 -9.10
N VAL A 342 5.78 -1.32 -9.54
CA VAL A 342 5.75 0.13 -9.30
C VAL A 342 5.62 0.49 -7.82
N ASN A 343 4.94 -0.33 -7.02
CA ASN A 343 4.78 -0.11 -5.58
C ASN A 343 6.12 -0.15 -4.86
N ALA A 344 6.93 -1.18 -5.12
CA ALA A 344 8.26 -1.29 -4.52
C ALA A 344 9.16 -0.12 -4.94
N ALA A 345 9.11 0.30 -6.21
CA ALA A 345 9.89 1.43 -6.71
C ALA A 345 9.52 2.74 -6.01
N ILE A 346 8.23 3.07 -5.93
CA ILE A 346 7.75 4.31 -5.31
C ILE A 346 8.12 4.36 -3.83
N PHE A 347 7.89 3.30 -3.06
CA PHE A 347 8.25 3.29 -1.63
C PHE A 347 9.77 3.38 -1.41
N LYS A 348 10.57 2.75 -2.27
CA LYS A 348 12.03 2.84 -2.21
C LYS A 348 12.51 4.28 -2.43
N GLU A 349 12.02 4.94 -3.48
CA GLU A 349 12.49 6.29 -3.84
C GLU A 349 11.88 7.39 -2.97
N ALA A 350 10.67 7.18 -2.45
CA ALA A 350 10.02 8.10 -1.53
C ALA A 350 10.56 8.00 -0.09
N GLY A 351 11.18 6.87 0.27
CA GLY A 351 11.73 6.62 1.60
C GLY A 351 10.67 6.40 2.68
N GLU A 352 11.12 6.30 3.94
CA GLU A 352 10.26 6.00 5.10
C GLU A 352 9.16 7.04 5.33
N ALA A 353 9.39 8.29 4.92
CA ALA A 353 8.43 9.38 5.02
C ALA A 353 7.09 9.03 4.34
N LEU A 354 7.10 8.31 3.22
CA LEU A 354 5.88 7.86 2.56
C LEU A 354 5.17 6.76 3.36
N ASP A 355 5.88 5.81 3.97
CA ASP A 355 5.25 4.75 4.78
C ASP A 355 4.57 5.33 6.02
N ILE A 356 5.20 6.29 6.69
CA ILE A 356 4.60 7.02 7.81
C ILE A 356 3.35 7.77 7.36
N ALA A 357 3.46 8.62 6.34
CA ALA A 357 2.32 9.40 5.82
C ALA A 357 1.19 8.49 5.29
N THR A 358 1.51 7.32 4.75
CA THR A 358 0.53 6.34 4.29
C THR A 358 -0.24 5.74 5.47
N LYS A 359 0.45 5.30 6.53
CA LYS A 359 -0.18 4.76 7.74
C LYS A 359 -1.11 5.75 8.43
N GLU A 360 -0.75 7.04 8.44
CA GLU A 360 -1.60 8.10 8.99
C GLU A 360 -2.88 8.29 8.18
N ARG A 361 -2.87 7.99 6.88
CA ARG A 361 -4.01 8.17 5.98
C ARG A 361 -4.89 6.93 5.84
N ALA A 362 -4.29 5.74 5.79
CA ALA A 362 -5.01 4.48 5.65
C ALA A 362 -4.14 3.27 5.98
N GLU A 363 -4.73 2.27 6.64
CA GLU A 363 -4.06 0.98 6.90
C GLU A 363 -4.25 -0.04 5.77
N THR A 364 -5.39 0.01 5.08
CA THR A 364 -5.73 -0.94 4.02
C THR A 364 -6.56 -0.28 2.91
N LEU A 365 -6.60 -0.92 1.74
CA LEU A 365 -7.36 -0.45 0.58
C LEU A 365 -8.19 -1.59 -0.02
N ASN A 366 -9.41 -1.28 -0.46
CA ASN A 366 -10.29 -2.23 -1.15
C ASN A 366 -10.11 -2.13 -2.67
N PRO A 367 -10.28 -3.22 -3.43
CA PRO A 367 -10.24 -3.17 -4.89
C PRO A 367 -11.28 -2.19 -5.44
N GLY A 368 -10.87 -1.34 -6.37
CA GLY A 368 -11.71 -0.28 -6.94
C GLY A 368 -11.58 1.07 -6.23
N SER A 369 -10.72 1.17 -5.21
CA SER A 369 -10.54 2.40 -4.43
C SER A 369 -9.12 2.95 -4.53
N SER A 370 -8.97 4.22 -4.19
CA SER A 370 -7.69 4.91 -4.05
C SER A 370 -7.62 5.77 -2.80
N VAL A 371 -6.40 6.11 -2.38
CA VAL A 371 -6.13 7.07 -1.30
C VAL A 371 -4.97 7.97 -1.70
N ALA A 372 -5.20 9.29 -1.63
CA ALA A 372 -4.17 10.30 -1.86
C ALA A 372 -3.41 10.60 -0.57
N VAL A 373 -2.09 10.41 -0.62
CA VAL A 373 -1.17 10.65 0.48
C VAL A 373 -0.30 11.86 0.13
N PRO A 374 -0.39 12.96 0.91
CA PRO A 374 0.56 14.07 0.78
C PRO A 374 1.97 13.55 1.04
N LEU A 375 2.88 13.80 0.10
CA LEU A 375 4.27 13.39 0.23
C LEU A 375 5.03 14.47 1.02
N PRO A 376 5.62 14.14 2.18
CA PRO A 376 6.38 15.12 2.95
C PRO A 376 7.55 15.71 2.15
N SER A 377 7.86 16.99 2.36
CA SER A 377 8.97 17.68 1.68
C SER A 377 10.35 17.12 2.03
N THR A 378 10.44 16.31 3.08
CA THR A 378 11.62 15.55 3.47
C THR A 378 11.86 14.31 2.59
N SER A 379 10.87 13.88 1.81
CA SER A 379 11.01 12.74 0.91
C SER A 379 11.98 13.03 -0.24
N PRO A 380 12.92 12.13 -0.58
CA PRO A 380 13.80 12.32 -1.73
C PRO A 380 13.03 12.45 -3.05
N LEU A 381 11.89 11.76 -3.17
CA LEU A 381 11.02 11.82 -4.34
C LEU A 381 10.35 13.20 -4.49
N TYR A 382 10.00 13.85 -3.38
CA TYR A 382 9.52 15.24 -3.39
C TYR A 382 10.63 16.19 -3.87
N GLN A 383 11.82 16.09 -3.28
CA GLN A 383 12.92 17.03 -3.52
C GLN A 383 13.48 16.94 -4.94
N ARG A 384 13.62 15.73 -5.48
CA ARG A 384 14.23 15.51 -6.80
C ARG A 384 13.23 15.65 -7.95
N GLU A 385 12.00 15.17 -7.76
CA GLU A 385 11.03 15.07 -8.85
C GLU A 385 9.89 16.09 -8.75
N GLY A 386 9.76 16.80 -7.62
CA GLY A 386 8.69 17.78 -7.39
C GLY A 386 7.32 17.17 -7.13
N VAL A 387 7.25 15.87 -6.82
CA VAL A 387 6.00 15.16 -6.54
C VAL A 387 5.46 15.59 -5.17
N THR A 388 4.25 16.13 -5.12
CA THR A 388 3.62 16.56 -3.86
C THR A 388 2.69 15.51 -3.27
N HIS A 389 2.17 14.59 -4.08
CA HIS A 389 1.24 13.54 -3.64
C HIS A 389 1.52 12.20 -4.31
N VAL A 390 1.38 11.12 -3.55
CA VAL A 390 1.31 9.75 -4.06
C VAL A 390 -0.12 9.24 -3.87
N ILE A 391 -0.76 8.78 -4.94
CA ILE A 391 -2.12 8.23 -4.89
C ILE A 391 -2.03 6.70 -4.98
N HIS A 392 -2.23 6.01 -3.87
CA HIS A 392 -2.29 4.54 -3.87
C HIS A 392 -3.63 4.07 -4.43
N VAL A 393 -3.58 3.16 -5.39
CA VAL A 393 -4.76 2.61 -6.08
C VAL A 393 -4.69 1.10 -6.03
N LEU A 394 -5.79 0.45 -5.64
CA LEU A 394 -5.91 -1.01 -5.72
C LEU A 394 -6.90 -1.39 -6.81
N GLY A 395 -6.39 -1.95 -7.91
CA GLY A 395 -7.24 -2.48 -8.98
C GLY A 395 -7.74 -3.92 -8.72
N PRO A 396 -8.54 -4.47 -9.64
CA PRO A 396 -8.98 -5.86 -9.57
C PRO A 396 -7.80 -6.83 -9.78
N ASN A 397 -7.90 -8.01 -9.17
CA ASN A 397 -6.90 -9.05 -9.31
C ASN A 397 -7.43 -10.23 -10.14
N MET A 398 -6.81 -10.49 -11.29
CA MET A 398 -7.03 -11.68 -12.14
C MET A 398 -5.92 -12.74 -11.96
N ASN A 399 -4.96 -12.50 -11.08
CA ASN A 399 -3.93 -13.48 -10.77
C ASN A 399 -4.38 -14.40 -9.61
N PRO A 400 -4.57 -15.71 -9.84
CA PRO A 400 -4.99 -16.66 -8.80
C PRO A 400 -3.99 -16.79 -7.65
N GLN A 401 -2.74 -16.34 -7.84
CA GLN A 401 -1.68 -16.40 -6.83
C GLN A 401 -1.67 -15.18 -5.90
N ARG A 402 -2.53 -14.19 -6.16
CA ARG A 402 -2.64 -12.97 -5.37
C ARG A 402 -4.00 -12.93 -4.64
N PRO A 403 -4.12 -12.26 -3.48
CA PRO A 403 -5.39 -12.15 -2.75
C PRO A 403 -6.49 -11.50 -3.58
N ASN A 404 -7.75 -11.75 -3.23
CA ASN A 404 -8.92 -11.17 -3.92
C ASN A 404 -9.00 -11.51 -5.41
N TYR A 405 -8.50 -12.67 -5.81
CA TYR A 405 -8.63 -13.17 -7.19
C TYR A 405 -10.10 -13.28 -7.59
N LEU A 406 -10.44 -12.67 -8.73
CA LEU A 406 -11.82 -12.60 -9.25
C LEU A 406 -12.23 -13.83 -10.06
N GLN A 407 -11.46 -14.91 -10.07
CA GLN A 407 -11.83 -16.15 -10.77
C GLN A 407 -12.11 -15.94 -12.26
N ASN A 408 -11.37 -15.03 -12.89
CA ASN A 408 -11.56 -14.58 -14.28
C ASN A 408 -12.95 -13.98 -14.57
N ASP A 409 -13.68 -13.51 -13.56
CA ASP A 409 -14.91 -12.72 -13.74
C ASP A 409 -14.56 -11.31 -14.26
N TYR A 410 -14.45 -11.19 -15.58
CA TYR A 410 -14.16 -9.94 -16.25
C TYR A 410 -15.33 -8.95 -16.21
N THR A 411 -16.57 -9.38 -15.97
CA THR A 411 -17.70 -8.45 -15.78
C THR A 411 -17.48 -7.64 -14.51
N LYS A 412 -17.21 -8.33 -13.40
CA LYS A 412 -16.86 -7.69 -12.12
C LYS A 412 -15.49 -7.01 -12.18
N GLY A 413 -14.51 -7.63 -12.84
CA GLY A 413 -13.18 -7.08 -13.03
C GLY A 413 -13.18 -5.74 -13.75
N CYS A 414 -13.85 -5.63 -14.89
CA CYS A 414 -13.97 -4.38 -15.64
C CYS A 414 -14.65 -3.30 -14.82
N LYS A 415 -15.71 -3.65 -14.06
CA LYS A 415 -16.36 -2.71 -13.14
C LYS A 415 -15.38 -2.16 -12.10
N ILE A 416 -14.68 -3.06 -11.39
CA ILE A 416 -13.71 -2.66 -10.35
C ILE A 416 -12.55 -1.86 -10.94
N LEU A 417 -12.08 -2.17 -12.16
CA LEU A 417 -11.02 -1.40 -12.82
C LEU A 417 -11.50 0.01 -13.19
N ARG A 418 -12.73 0.16 -13.69
CA ARG A 418 -13.34 1.49 -13.90
C ARG A 418 -13.45 2.26 -12.59
N ASP A 419 -13.94 1.62 -11.54
CA ASP A 419 -14.05 2.23 -10.20
C ASP A 419 -12.67 2.70 -9.70
N ALA A 420 -11.62 1.90 -9.91
CA ALA A 420 -10.25 2.25 -9.55
C ALA A 420 -9.73 3.48 -10.30
N TYR A 421 -9.95 3.57 -11.61
CA TYR A 421 -9.56 4.74 -12.40
C TYR A 421 -10.38 5.99 -12.07
N SER A 422 -11.69 5.85 -11.89
CA SER A 422 -12.55 6.93 -11.41
C SER A 422 -12.06 7.45 -10.05
N SER A 423 -11.83 6.56 -9.09
CA SER A 423 -11.31 6.92 -7.76
C SER A 423 -9.96 7.64 -7.85
N LEU A 424 -9.04 7.13 -8.69
CA LEU A 424 -7.73 7.75 -8.94
C LEU A 424 -7.86 9.16 -9.49
N PHE A 425 -8.65 9.35 -10.55
CA PHE A 425 -8.77 10.64 -11.22
C PHE A 425 -9.51 11.67 -10.35
N GLU A 426 -10.52 11.27 -9.59
CA GLU A 426 -11.19 12.16 -8.63
C GLU A 426 -10.27 12.54 -7.44
N SER A 427 -9.46 11.59 -6.95
CA SER A 427 -8.41 11.88 -5.97
C SER A 427 -7.43 12.92 -6.51
N PHE A 428 -7.06 12.81 -7.78
CA PHE A 428 -6.15 13.75 -8.43
C PHE A 428 -6.79 15.12 -8.67
N ALA A 429 -8.05 15.20 -9.10
CA ALA A 429 -8.75 16.48 -9.23
C ALA A 429 -8.75 17.25 -7.91
N SER A 430 -8.97 16.54 -6.79
CA SER A 430 -8.90 17.12 -5.44
C SER A 430 -7.51 17.70 -5.15
N VAL A 431 -6.45 16.97 -5.47
CA VAL A 431 -5.06 17.43 -5.32
C VAL A 431 -4.76 18.65 -6.22
N ALA A 432 -5.17 18.61 -7.49
CA ALA A 432 -4.96 19.70 -8.43
C ALA A 432 -5.64 21.01 -8.00
N CYS A 433 -6.84 20.92 -7.41
CA CYS A 433 -7.55 22.07 -6.84
C CYS A 433 -6.81 22.68 -5.65
N LEU A 434 -6.23 21.85 -4.76
CA LEU A 434 -5.45 22.34 -3.61
C LEU A 434 -4.20 23.09 -4.02
N GLU A 435 -3.49 22.64 -5.05
CA GLU A 435 -2.26 23.29 -5.52
C GLU A 435 -2.53 24.62 -6.24
N ARG A 436 -3.69 24.78 -6.89
CA ARG A 436 -4.11 26.09 -7.44
C ARG A 436 -4.31 27.14 -6.35
N ASN A 437 -4.77 26.74 -5.18
CA ASN A 437 -5.03 27.65 -4.05
C ASN A 437 -3.76 28.01 -3.25
N LYS A 438 -2.60 27.40 -3.56
CA LYS A 438 -1.32 27.60 -2.84
C LYS A 438 -0.34 28.57 -3.51
N LYS A 439 -0.63 29.15 -4.68
CA LYS A 439 0.32 30.10 -5.31
C LYS A 439 0.44 31.40 -4.48
N PRO A 440 1.66 31.83 -4.10
CA PRO A 440 1.88 33.05 -3.34
C PRO A 440 1.69 34.32 -4.19
N LYS A 441 1.18 35.40 -3.57
CA LYS A 441 1.25 36.75 -4.11
C LYS A 441 2.72 37.10 -4.38
N LEU A 442 3.03 37.41 -5.63
CA LEU A 442 4.31 37.96 -6.05
C LEU A 442 4.47 39.33 -5.36
N VAL A 443 5.38 39.44 -4.39
CA VAL A 443 5.79 40.74 -3.84
C VAL A 443 6.85 41.29 -4.78
N GLU A 444 6.51 42.36 -5.49
CA GLU A 444 7.46 43.17 -6.23
C GLU A 444 8.52 43.72 -5.27
N LEU A 445 9.77 43.31 -5.49
CA LEU A 445 10.93 43.98 -4.93
C LEU A 445 11.11 45.32 -5.66
N LYS A 446 10.78 46.42 -4.97
CA LYS A 446 11.39 47.72 -5.25
C LYS A 446 12.49 47.97 -4.22
N ASP A 447 13.71 48.02 -4.73
CA ASP A 447 14.85 48.64 -4.10
C ASP A 447 14.49 50.04 -3.57
N LYS A 448 14.92 50.36 -2.34
CA LYS A 448 15.84 51.49 -2.07
C LYS A 448 16.14 51.66 -0.57
N THR A 449 17.43 51.50 -0.28
CA THR A 449 18.28 52.34 0.61
C THR A 449 17.98 52.46 2.10
N SER A 450 18.91 51.89 2.87
CA SER A 450 19.67 52.47 4.00
C SER A 450 18.94 53.17 5.15
N GLY A 451 19.19 52.69 6.37
CA GLY A 451 18.97 53.44 7.60
C GLY A 451 19.06 52.56 8.84
N GLU A 452 20.26 52.46 9.41
CA GLU A 452 20.58 51.76 10.65
C GLU A 452 19.73 52.23 11.85
N SER A 453 19.40 51.32 12.79
CA SER A 453 20.00 51.31 14.13
C SER A 453 19.40 50.24 15.07
N LYS A 454 20.29 49.28 15.44
CA LYS A 454 20.56 48.69 16.77
C LYS A 454 19.38 48.41 17.72
N LYS A 455 19.10 47.13 18.07
CA LYS A 455 19.66 46.37 19.23
C LYS A 455 19.41 47.11 20.57
N LYS A 456 18.75 46.57 21.59
CA LYS A 456 18.94 45.23 22.21
C LYS A 456 17.97 45.02 23.39
N GLU A 457 17.63 43.74 23.61
CA GLU A 457 17.54 43.00 24.90
C GLU A 457 16.87 43.65 26.13
N ASN A 458 15.71 43.16 26.58
CA ASN A 458 15.48 42.01 27.51
C ASN A 458 15.67 42.36 29.00
N GLN A 459 14.59 42.24 29.78
CA GLN A 459 14.42 41.44 31.01
C GLN A 459 13.12 41.88 31.74
N GLU A 460 12.15 40.97 31.87
CA GLU A 460 11.76 40.26 33.11
C GLU A 460 10.59 40.93 33.83
N GLU A 461 9.45 40.23 33.86
CA GLU A 461 8.70 39.84 35.08
C GLU A 461 7.83 40.97 35.68
N VAL A 462 6.68 40.80 36.31
CA VAL A 462 5.72 39.72 36.58
C VAL A 462 4.45 40.44 37.09
N LYS A 463 3.28 39.96 36.66
CA LYS A 463 1.94 39.98 37.32
C LYS A 463 1.41 41.26 38.03
N SER A 464 0.24 41.71 37.56
CA SER A 464 -0.97 41.96 38.37
C SER A 464 -2.17 42.10 37.40
N ARG A 465 -3.15 41.17 37.35
CA ARG A 465 -4.29 40.87 38.24
C ARG A 465 -5.35 41.99 38.37
N ASN A 466 -6.58 41.55 38.09
CA ASN A 466 -7.91 42.09 38.42
C ASN A 466 -8.51 43.11 37.44
N GLN A 467 -9.61 42.74 36.73
CA GLN A 467 -11.01 42.64 37.22
C GLN A 467 -11.49 44.00 37.71
N ASN A 468 -12.64 44.57 37.38
CA ASN A 468 -13.93 44.20 36.78
C ASN A 468 -14.39 45.51 36.05
N GLN A 469 -15.54 45.72 35.41
CA GLN A 469 -16.91 45.32 35.70
C GLN A 469 -17.79 45.88 34.57
N THR A 470 -18.83 45.12 34.26
CA THR A 470 -20.01 45.41 33.44
C THR A 470 -20.74 46.71 33.77
N THR A 471 -21.33 47.38 32.77
CA THR A 471 -22.78 47.70 32.71
C THR A 471 -23.22 48.35 31.37
N THR A 472 -24.14 47.66 30.69
CA THR A 472 -25.34 48.14 29.95
C THR A 472 -25.36 49.50 29.23
N THR A 473 -25.61 49.51 27.91
CA THR A 473 -26.92 49.82 27.27
C THR A 473 -26.78 49.93 25.74
N SER A 474 -27.92 49.71 25.08
CA SER A 474 -28.19 49.47 23.65
C SER A 474 -27.73 50.53 22.63
N GLY A 475 -27.36 50.07 21.42
CA GLY A 475 -27.36 50.92 20.22
C GLY A 475 -26.66 50.33 18.99
N LYS A 476 -27.43 49.67 18.11
CA LYS A 476 -27.19 49.38 16.67
C LYS A 476 -25.77 49.53 16.12
N SER A 477 -25.20 48.44 15.57
CA SER A 477 -24.44 48.49 14.30
C SER A 477 -24.10 47.12 13.70
N LYS A 478 -24.55 46.95 12.45
CA LYS A 478 -23.91 46.24 11.32
C LYS A 478 -23.15 44.94 11.63
N ASN A 479 -23.82 43.82 11.36
CA ASN A 479 -23.24 42.47 11.29
C ASN A 479 -22.01 42.44 10.39
N LYS A 480 -20.85 42.23 11.02
CA LYS A 480 -19.62 41.74 10.40
C LYS A 480 -19.50 40.31 10.91
N GLU A 481 -20.00 39.35 10.13
CA GLU A 481 -19.87 37.94 10.48
C GLU A 481 -18.38 37.55 10.42
N ASN A 482 -17.80 37.37 11.60
CA ASN A 482 -16.52 36.69 11.77
C ASN A 482 -16.72 35.22 11.40
N ARG A 483 -16.15 34.81 10.26
CA ARG A 483 -15.88 33.40 10.00
C ARG A 483 -14.87 32.91 11.03
N GLU A 484 -15.36 32.18 12.02
CA GLU A 484 -14.51 31.34 12.85
C GLU A 484 -13.87 30.26 11.96
N GLU A 485 -12.54 30.23 11.94
CA GLU A 485 -11.77 29.20 11.25
C GLU A 485 -12.06 27.83 11.87
N VAL A 486 -12.86 27.03 11.15
CA VAL A 486 -13.05 25.61 11.43
C VAL A 486 -11.72 24.89 11.25
N LYS A 487 -11.21 24.29 12.33
CA LYS A 487 -10.03 23.41 12.29
C LYS A 487 -10.31 22.27 11.30
N SER A 488 -9.67 22.33 10.13
CA SER A 488 -9.78 21.31 9.09
C SER A 488 -9.30 19.95 9.59
N ARG A 489 -10.23 19.03 9.89
CA ARG A 489 -9.92 17.61 9.99
C ARG A 489 -9.61 17.09 8.59
N ASN A 490 -8.47 16.41 8.45
CA ASN A 490 -7.98 15.98 7.15
C ASN A 490 -8.58 14.61 6.79
N TRP A 491 -9.82 14.61 6.28
CA TRP A 491 -10.53 13.39 5.86
C TRP A 491 -9.91 12.78 4.59
N GLY A 492 -9.70 11.46 4.57
CA GLY A 492 -9.23 10.74 3.37
C GLY A 492 -10.31 10.67 2.27
N SER A 493 -9.92 10.47 1.00
CA SER A 493 -10.85 10.50 -0.15
C SER A 493 -12.01 9.50 -0.04
N TRP A 494 -11.79 8.30 0.50
CA TRP A 494 -12.86 7.33 0.76
C TRP A 494 -13.84 7.83 1.83
N ALA A 495 -13.32 8.49 2.86
CA ALA A 495 -14.12 9.09 3.91
C ALA A 495 -14.93 10.30 3.42
N LEU A 496 -14.75 10.79 2.19
CA LEU A 496 -15.54 11.89 1.62
C LEU A 496 -16.70 11.42 0.72
N ALA A 497 -16.83 10.11 0.45
CA ALA A 497 -17.85 9.61 -0.46
C ALA A 497 -19.27 10.01 -0.02
N LEU A 498 -19.58 9.82 1.27
CA LEU A 498 -20.86 10.22 1.86
C LEU A 498 -21.06 11.74 1.87
N TYR A 499 -19.99 12.51 2.10
CA TYR A 499 -20.02 13.97 2.00
C TYR A 499 -20.40 14.45 0.60
N ASN A 500 -19.75 13.92 -0.44
CA ASN A 500 -20.05 14.29 -1.82
C ASN A 500 -21.49 13.95 -2.19
N THR A 501 -21.98 12.79 -1.74
CA THR A 501 -23.39 12.41 -1.96
C THR A 501 -24.36 13.36 -1.25
N ALA A 502 -24.06 13.78 -0.02
CA ALA A 502 -24.89 14.70 0.74
C ALA A 502 -24.91 16.12 0.17
N MET A 503 -23.76 16.63 -0.31
CA MET A 503 -23.67 17.98 -0.86
C MET A 503 -24.21 18.07 -2.29
N ASP A 504 -23.99 17.05 -3.12
CA ASP A 504 -24.40 17.02 -4.53
C ASP A 504 -25.38 15.85 -4.84
N PRO A 505 -26.54 15.73 -4.17
CA PRO A 505 -27.41 14.55 -4.33
C PRO A 505 -27.98 14.41 -5.75
N GLU A 506 -28.06 15.52 -6.49
CA GLU A 506 -28.42 15.56 -7.91
C GLU A 506 -27.55 14.63 -8.78
N LYS A 507 -26.27 14.44 -8.42
CA LYS A 507 -25.32 13.60 -9.16
C LYS A 507 -25.47 12.11 -8.84
N TYR A 508 -26.19 11.75 -7.78
CA TYR A 508 -26.27 10.39 -7.24
C TYR A 508 -27.71 9.88 -7.09
N LYS A 509 -28.67 10.45 -7.84
CA LYS A 509 -30.12 10.19 -7.71
C LYS A 509 -30.48 8.71 -7.68
N ASP A 510 -29.82 7.87 -8.48
CA ASP A 510 -30.14 6.43 -8.60
C ASP A 510 -29.92 5.62 -7.31
N GLY A 511 -29.14 6.14 -6.35
CA GLY A 511 -28.84 5.47 -5.08
C GLY A 511 -29.55 6.07 -3.85
N LEU A 512 -30.31 7.16 -4.03
CA LEU A 512 -30.95 7.90 -2.94
C LEU A 512 -32.39 7.45 -2.74
N LEU A 513 -32.74 7.21 -1.48
CA LEU A 513 -34.07 6.82 -1.06
C LEU A 513 -34.97 8.04 -0.81
N GLU A 514 -34.38 9.14 -0.34
CA GLU A 514 -35.06 10.40 -0.05
C GLU A 514 -34.05 11.54 -0.15
N ILE A 515 -34.50 12.67 -0.69
CA ILE A 515 -33.72 13.91 -0.78
C ILE A 515 -34.57 15.00 -0.14
N ALA A 516 -34.07 15.60 0.94
CA ALA A 516 -34.61 16.79 1.58
C ALA A 516 -33.57 17.93 1.47
N ASP A 517 -33.96 19.14 1.90
CA ASP A 517 -33.08 20.31 1.85
C ASP A 517 -31.94 20.20 2.88
N ASP A 518 -32.21 19.62 4.04
CA ASP A 518 -31.31 19.51 5.20
C ASP A 518 -30.68 18.12 5.36
N PHE A 519 -31.27 17.06 4.78
CA PHE A 519 -30.71 15.71 4.81
C PHE A 519 -30.95 14.91 3.51
N ILE A 520 -30.26 13.79 3.37
CA ILE A 520 -30.59 12.74 2.40
C ILE A 520 -30.68 11.38 3.08
N VAL A 521 -31.38 10.43 2.47
CA VAL A 521 -31.47 9.04 2.94
C VAL A 521 -30.98 8.10 1.86
N LEU A 522 -30.15 7.12 2.23
CA LEU A 522 -29.63 6.10 1.32
C LEU A 522 -29.43 4.75 2.01
N ASN A 523 -29.39 3.67 1.23
CA ASN A 523 -29.02 2.35 1.74
C ASN A 523 -27.52 2.30 2.08
N ASP A 524 -27.16 1.74 3.23
CA ASP A 524 -25.75 1.44 3.49
C ASP A 524 -25.26 0.41 2.47
N LEU A 525 -24.19 0.73 1.73
CA LEU A 525 -23.62 -0.14 0.70
C LEU A 525 -23.06 -1.46 1.27
N TYR A 526 -22.73 -1.48 2.55
CA TYR A 526 -22.23 -2.63 3.30
C TYR A 526 -23.08 -2.85 4.57
N PRO A 527 -24.38 -3.19 4.42
CA PRO A 527 -25.34 -3.17 5.52
C PRO A 527 -24.92 -4.14 6.63
N LYS A 528 -25.05 -3.80 7.91
CA LYS A 528 -24.62 -4.71 9.00
C LYS A 528 -25.76 -5.58 9.57
N ALA A 529 -26.97 -5.35 9.09
CA ALA A 529 -28.19 -6.11 9.37
C ALA A 529 -29.07 -6.15 8.11
N ARG A 530 -30.22 -6.84 8.15
CA ARG A 530 -31.15 -6.93 7.01
C ARG A 530 -31.62 -5.58 6.50
N LYS A 531 -31.91 -4.64 7.39
CA LYS A 531 -32.29 -3.26 7.06
C LYS A 531 -31.26 -2.32 7.70
N HIS A 532 -30.52 -1.60 6.86
CA HIS A 532 -29.55 -0.60 7.32
C HIS A 532 -29.52 0.57 6.34
N VAL A 533 -30.08 1.70 6.76
CA VAL A 533 -30.07 2.95 5.98
C VAL A 533 -29.34 4.03 6.75
N LEU A 534 -28.82 4.99 6.01
CA LEU A 534 -28.12 6.16 6.53
C LEU A 534 -28.94 7.41 6.22
N VAL A 535 -29.16 8.23 7.22
CA VAL A 535 -29.66 9.61 7.05
C VAL A 535 -28.46 10.53 7.18
N LEU A 536 -28.12 11.29 6.14
CA LEU A 536 -26.91 12.14 6.12
C LEU A 536 -27.29 13.62 6.18
N SER A 537 -26.60 14.35 7.05
CA SER A 537 -26.72 15.81 7.12
C SER A 537 -26.23 16.47 5.83
N ARG A 538 -26.95 17.48 5.33
CA ARG A 538 -26.48 18.35 4.23
C ARG A 538 -25.85 19.65 4.73
N LEU A 539 -25.68 19.79 6.04
CA LEU A 539 -25.13 21.00 6.66
C LEU A 539 -23.60 21.04 6.58
N ASN A 540 -23.05 22.03 5.88
CA ASN A 540 -21.61 22.24 5.80
C ASN A 540 -21.00 22.46 7.19
N GLY A 541 -19.92 21.73 7.50
CA GLY A 541 -19.20 21.83 8.78
C GLY A 541 -19.69 20.89 9.87
N LEU A 542 -20.84 20.23 9.69
CA LEU A 542 -21.33 19.17 10.57
C LEU A 542 -20.82 17.80 10.09
N ASP A 543 -19.50 17.59 10.20
CA ASP A 543 -18.80 16.45 9.62
C ASP A 543 -18.93 15.16 10.44
N CYS A 544 -18.97 15.27 11.77
CA CYS A 544 -19.14 14.14 12.69
C CYS A 544 -19.90 14.54 13.97
N LEU A 545 -20.12 13.56 14.86
CA LEU A 545 -20.85 13.78 16.11
C LEU A 545 -20.14 14.78 17.05
N GLU A 546 -18.82 14.87 16.99
CA GLU A 546 -18.04 15.83 17.79
C GLU A 546 -18.34 17.29 17.39
N ASP A 547 -18.78 17.54 16.16
CA ASP A 547 -19.10 18.88 15.66
C ASP A 547 -20.52 19.31 16.09
N ALA A 548 -21.32 18.38 16.61
CA ALA A 548 -22.70 18.63 17.01
C ALA A 548 -22.76 19.48 18.29
N LYS A 549 -23.46 20.61 18.20
CA LYS A 549 -23.64 21.62 19.25
C LYS A 549 -25.11 22.01 19.32
N ARG A 550 -25.51 22.87 20.27
CA ARG A 550 -26.90 23.33 20.43
C ARG A 550 -27.52 23.88 19.15
N GLU A 551 -26.74 24.62 18.35
CA GLU A 551 -27.19 25.15 17.05
C GLU A 551 -27.58 24.07 16.02
N HIS A 552 -27.07 22.85 16.20
CA HIS A 552 -27.34 21.70 15.33
C HIS A 552 -28.56 20.87 15.79
N LEU A 553 -29.21 21.20 16.91
CA LEU A 553 -30.38 20.47 17.40
C LEU A 553 -31.53 20.36 16.36
N PRO A 554 -31.88 21.40 15.59
CA PRO A 554 -32.96 21.29 14.60
C PRO A 554 -32.69 20.22 13.54
N ILE A 555 -31.48 20.17 12.98
CA ILE A 555 -31.12 19.18 11.97
C ILE A 555 -31.01 17.77 12.58
N LEU A 556 -30.50 17.61 13.81
CA LEU A 556 -30.47 16.31 14.49
C LEU A 556 -31.89 15.76 14.75
N LYS A 557 -32.83 16.62 15.18
CA LYS A 557 -34.24 16.26 15.35
C LYS A 557 -34.89 15.91 13.99
N SER A 558 -34.61 16.67 12.93
CA SER A 558 -35.08 16.38 11.57
C SER A 558 -34.58 15.02 11.05
N MET A 559 -33.28 14.75 11.19
CA MET A 559 -32.68 13.46 10.81
C MET A 559 -33.26 12.30 11.62
N HIS A 560 -33.51 12.50 12.92
CA HIS A 560 -34.16 11.50 13.77
C HIS A 560 -35.57 11.17 13.28
N SER A 561 -36.39 12.20 13.02
CA SER A 561 -37.75 12.04 12.49
C SER A 561 -37.77 11.33 11.14
N ALA A 562 -36.81 11.65 10.25
CA ALA A 562 -36.62 10.93 9.00
C ALA A 562 -36.28 9.44 9.25
N GLY A 563 -35.39 9.16 10.20
CA GLY A 563 -35.08 7.79 10.60
C GLY A 563 -36.30 7.02 11.12
N VAL A 564 -37.13 7.64 11.98
CA VAL A 564 -38.36 7.06 12.51
C VAL A 564 -39.36 6.79 11.38
N LYS A 565 -39.51 7.71 10.43
CA LYS A 565 -40.34 7.52 9.22
C LYS A 565 -39.90 6.29 8.43
N TRP A 566 -38.59 6.07 8.26
CA TRP A 566 -38.06 4.88 7.58
C TRP A 566 -38.27 3.59 8.38
N VAL A 567 -38.17 3.65 9.71
CA VAL A 567 -38.54 2.51 10.57
C VAL A 567 -40.01 2.15 10.43
N LYS A 568 -40.92 3.13 10.45
CA LYS A 568 -42.36 2.90 10.22
C LYS A 568 -42.60 2.19 8.88
N LYS A 569 -41.93 2.66 7.82
CA LYS A 569 -42.01 2.05 6.49
C LYS A 569 -41.55 0.58 6.53
N PHE A 570 -40.39 0.29 7.12
CA PHE A 570 -39.90 -1.09 7.23
C PHE A 570 -40.80 -1.98 8.08
N LEU A 571 -41.36 -1.46 9.18
CA LEU A 571 -42.29 -2.20 10.04
C LEU A 571 -43.64 -2.47 9.36
N SER A 572 -44.06 -1.61 8.43
CA SER A 572 -45.24 -1.88 7.59
C SER A 572 -45.02 -3.00 6.58
N GLU A 573 -43.77 -3.24 6.16
CA GLU A 573 -43.38 -4.35 5.28
C GLU A 573 -43.17 -5.66 6.07
N ASP A 574 -42.50 -5.56 7.22
CA ASP A 574 -42.20 -6.68 8.13
C ASP A 574 -42.20 -6.16 9.58
N PRO A 575 -43.18 -6.52 10.41
CA PRO A 575 -43.30 -6.02 11.78
C PRO A 575 -42.37 -6.74 12.78
N SER A 576 -41.65 -7.79 12.35
CA SER A 576 -40.80 -8.61 13.23
C SER A 576 -39.50 -7.96 13.74
N PRO A 577 -38.77 -7.12 12.97
CA PRO A 577 -37.49 -6.59 13.41
C PRO A 577 -37.66 -5.47 14.42
N HIS A 578 -36.64 -5.31 15.26
CA HIS A 578 -36.49 -4.12 16.10
C HIS A 578 -35.42 -3.23 15.50
N PHE A 579 -35.49 -1.92 15.72
CA PHE A 579 -34.57 -0.95 15.15
C PHE A 579 -33.93 -0.09 16.24
N ARG A 580 -32.70 0.34 15.97
CA ARG A 580 -32.04 1.42 16.72
C ARG A 580 -31.62 2.51 15.76
N LEU A 581 -31.70 3.74 16.25
CA LEU A 581 -31.27 4.94 15.55
C LEU A 581 -30.11 5.55 16.32
N GLY A 582 -28.97 5.76 15.68
CA GLY A 582 -27.83 6.36 16.38
C GLY A 582 -26.61 6.64 15.53
N TYR A 583 -25.58 7.16 16.19
CA TYR A 583 -24.35 7.64 15.61
C TYR A 583 -23.17 6.84 16.15
N HIS A 584 -22.12 6.67 15.35
CA HIS A 584 -20.83 6.23 15.89
C HIS A 584 -20.12 7.40 16.57
N SER A 585 -19.54 7.16 17.75
CA SER A 585 -18.79 8.19 18.51
C SER A 585 -17.62 8.75 17.71
N VAL A 586 -16.89 7.89 17.02
CA VAL A 586 -15.83 8.26 16.07
C VAL A 586 -16.22 7.66 14.71
N PRO A 587 -16.71 8.45 13.74
CA PRO A 587 -17.21 7.89 12.50
C PRO A 587 -16.07 7.49 11.56
N SER A 588 -16.34 6.50 10.71
CA SER A 588 -15.38 6.05 9.70
C SER A 588 -15.40 6.91 8.42
N MET A 589 -16.43 7.74 8.23
CA MET A 589 -16.62 8.56 7.04
C MET A 589 -17.25 9.91 7.41
N ARG A 590 -16.88 10.96 6.66
CA ARG A 590 -17.59 12.23 6.53
C ARG A 590 -18.68 12.03 5.48
N GLN A 591 -19.92 12.44 5.67
CA GLN A 591 -20.49 13.45 6.54
C GLN A 591 -21.21 12.85 7.75
N LEU A 592 -21.64 13.65 8.74
CA LEU A 592 -22.45 13.17 9.86
C LEU A 592 -23.64 12.35 9.33
N HIS A 593 -23.75 11.11 9.80
CA HIS A 593 -24.78 10.19 9.35
C HIS A 593 -25.40 9.43 10.53
N LEU A 594 -26.73 9.46 10.59
CA LEU A 594 -27.53 8.67 11.50
C LEU A 594 -27.73 7.27 10.89
N HIS A 595 -27.35 6.25 11.63
CA HIS A 595 -27.65 4.86 11.30
C HIS A 595 -29.07 4.51 11.72
N VAL A 596 -29.86 4.00 10.80
CA VAL A 596 -31.15 3.35 11.08
C VAL A 596 -30.95 1.87 10.79
N ILE A 597 -30.82 1.07 11.84
CA ILE A 597 -30.34 -0.32 11.72
C ILE A 597 -31.22 -1.32 12.47
N SER A 598 -31.62 -2.38 11.77
CA SER A 598 -32.35 -3.50 12.38
C SER A 598 -31.44 -4.34 13.29
N GLN A 599 -31.99 -4.86 14.38
CA GLN A 599 -31.23 -5.52 15.44
C GLN A 599 -31.04 -7.03 15.21
N ASP A 600 -31.41 -7.57 14.04
CA ASP A 600 -31.12 -8.95 13.65
C ASP A 600 -29.62 -9.18 13.39
N PHE A 601 -28.92 -8.15 12.89
CA PHE A 601 -27.52 -8.24 12.46
C PHE A 601 -27.21 -9.41 11.51
N ASP A 602 -28.20 -9.82 10.72
CA ASP A 602 -28.13 -10.87 9.72
C ASP A 602 -27.71 -10.25 8.38
N SER A 603 -26.39 -10.19 8.17
CA SER A 603 -25.82 -9.69 6.93
C SER A 603 -24.45 -10.31 6.62
N PRO A 604 -24.12 -10.58 5.34
CA PRO A 604 -22.77 -11.00 4.94
C PRO A 604 -21.69 -9.93 5.18
N SER A 605 -22.05 -8.65 5.29
CA SER A 605 -21.11 -7.53 5.50
C SER A 605 -20.71 -7.32 6.97
N LEU A 606 -21.39 -7.99 7.91
CA LEU A 606 -20.93 -8.10 9.30
C LEU A 606 -19.81 -9.16 9.39
N LYS A 607 -18.54 -8.74 9.27
CA LYS A 607 -17.40 -9.65 9.06
C LYS A 607 -16.46 -9.80 10.25
N ASN A 608 -16.31 -8.75 11.06
CA ASN A 608 -15.26 -8.70 12.08
C ASN A 608 -15.79 -8.15 13.41
N LYS A 609 -14.93 -8.25 14.44
CA LYS A 609 -15.24 -7.80 15.80
C LYS A 609 -15.56 -6.31 15.87
N LYS A 610 -14.79 -5.47 15.16
CA LYS A 610 -15.00 -4.02 15.12
C LYS A 610 -16.40 -3.66 14.61
N HIS A 611 -16.88 -4.32 13.54
CA HIS A 611 -18.23 -4.12 13.02
C HIS A 611 -19.32 -4.49 14.03
N TRP A 612 -19.11 -5.51 14.87
CA TRP A 612 -20.11 -5.85 15.88
C TRP A 612 -20.12 -4.84 17.02
N ASN A 613 -18.94 -4.56 17.56
CA ASN A 613 -18.78 -3.71 18.72
C ASN A 613 -19.14 -2.24 18.42
N SER A 614 -19.00 -1.78 17.17
CA SER A 614 -19.37 -0.42 16.80
C SER A 614 -20.87 -0.12 16.97
N PHE A 615 -21.74 -1.13 16.85
CA PHE A 615 -23.20 -0.98 17.04
C PHE A 615 -23.69 -1.48 18.40
N ASN A 616 -22.95 -2.39 19.04
CA ASN A 616 -23.41 -3.14 20.24
C ASN A 616 -22.66 -2.79 21.52
N THR A 617 -21.92 -1.67 21.54
CA THR A 617 -21.29 -1.08 22.72
C THR A 617 -21.68 0.41 22.84
N ALA A 618 -21.22 1.09 23.90
CA ALA A 618 -21.41 2.54 24.07
C ALA A 618 -20.73 3.39 22.97
N PHE A 619 -19.98 2.76 22.05
CA PHE A 619 -19.49 3.42 20.84
C PHE A 619 -20.64 3.87 19.93
N PHE A 620 -21.75 3.13 19.91
CA PHE A 620 -23.00 3.54 19.26
C PHE A 620 -23.80 4.41 20.21
N ARG A 621 -24.01 5.67 19.83
CA ARG A 621 -24.74 6.69 20.60
C ARG A 621 -26.16 6.75 20.05
N ASP A 622 -27.15 6.33 20.84
CA ASP A 622 -28.54 6.40 20.41
C ASP A 622 -28.95 7.86 20.17
N SER A 623 -29.71 8.10 19.10
CA SER A 623 -30.01 9.45 18.61
C SER A 623 -30.78 10.29 19.63
N VAL A 624 -31.65 9.66 20.40
CA VAL A 624 -32.41 10.29 21.49
C VAL A 624 -31.47 10.81 22.58
N ASP A 625 -30.52 9.99 23.02
CA ASP A 625 -29.53 10.37 24.04
C ASP A 625 -28.64 11.51 23.53
N VAL A 626 -28.25 11.47 22.26
CA VAL A 626 -27.44 12.54 21.65
C VAL A 626 -28.20 13.87 21.64
N ILE A 627 -29.49 13.85 21.32
CA ILE A 627 -30.32 15.06 21.31
C ILE A 627 -30.44 15.61 22.73
N ASP A 628 -30.76 14.75 23.71
CA ASP A 628 -30.88 15.13 25.13
C ASP A 628 -29.55 15.70 25.67
N GLU A 629 -28.42 15.03 25.42
CA GLU A 629 -27.09 15.46 25.85
C GLU A 629 -26.70 16.83 25.27
N ILE A 630 -27.01 17.08 24.00
CA ILE A 630 -26.74 18.38 23.38
C ILE A 630 -27.69 19.46 23.91
N GLU A 631 -28.95 19.13 24.15
CA GLU A 631 -29.94 20.05 24.72
C GLU A 631 -29.52 20.49 26.13
N GLU A 632 -29.15 19.55 26.99
CA GLU A 632 -28.73 19.81 28.37
C GLU A 632 -27.32 20.41 28.45
N HIS A 633 -26.32 19.75 27.87
CA HIS A 633 -24.90 20.04 28.10
C HIS A 633 -24.22 20.79 26.94
N GLY A 634 -24.89 20.93 25.80
CA GLY A 634 -24.40 21.67 24.64
C GLY A 634 -23.47 20.90 23.70
N SER A 635 -23.14 19.66 24.02
CA SER A 635 -22.32 18.77 23.18
C SER A 635 -22.63 17.29 23.50
N ALA A 636 -22.42 16.40 22.54
CA ALA A 636 -22.63 14.98 22.72
C ALA A 636 -21.46 14.32 23.46
N LYS A 637 -21.75 13.31 24.29
CA LYS A 637 -20.69 12.51 24.93
C LYS A 637 -20.09 11.51 23.93
N LEU A 638 -18.78 11.55 23.77
CA LEU A 638 -18.04 10.64 22.89
C LEU A 638 -17.39 9.50 23.68
N SER A 639 -17.45 8.30 23.11
CA SER A 639 -16.76 7.12 23.64
C SER A 639 -15.53 6.77 22.79
N GLY A 640 -14.45 6.33 23.45
CA GLY A 640 -13.20 5.98 22.77
C GLY A 640 -13.23 4.65 22.02
N GLU A 641 -12.31 4.48 21.07
CA GLU A 641 -12.22 3.30 20.19
C GLU A 641 -11.86 1.98 20.92
N LYS A 642 -11.38 2.05 22.17
CA LYS A 642 -11.09 0.86 22.99
C LYS A 642 -12.29 -0.09 23.11
N LEU A 643 -13.52 0.46 23.02
CA LEU A 643 -14.74 -0.33 23.02
C LEU A 643 -14.84 -1.29 21.81
N LEU A 644 -14.16 -1.00 20.71
CA LEU A 644 -14.16 -1.83 19.50
C LEU A 644 -13.35 -3.13 19.67
N GLU A 645 -12.45 -3.18 20.65
CA GLU A 645 -11.59 -4.33 20.92
C GLU A 645 -12.18 -5.32 21.94
N MET A 646 -13.26 -4.90 22.61
CA MET A 646 -13.98 -5.68 23.62
C MET A 646 -14.38 -7.07 23.11
N GLU A 647 -14.61 -7.99 24.05
CA GLU A 647 -15.10 -9.32 23.72
C GLU A 647 -16.46 -9.26 23.01
N LEU A 648 -16.71 -10.22 22.12
CA LEU A 648 -17.96 -10.28 21.37
C LEU A 648 -19.08 -10.77 22.27
N ARG A 649 -19.96 -9.85 22.71
CA ARG A 649 -21.12 -10.19 23.52
C ARG A 649 -22.42 -10.09 22.73
N CYS A 650 -23.32 -11.06 22.93
CA CYS A 650 -24.68 -10.99 22.41
C CYS A 650 -25.38 -9.73 22.92
N HIS A 651 -26.05 -8.97 22.04
CA HIS A 651 -26.69 -7.71 22.44
C HIS A 651 -27.93 -7.92 23.33
N ARG A 652 -28.49 -9.13 23.35
CA ARG A 652 -29.61 -9.57 24.20
C ARG A 652 -29.11 -10.15 25.53
N CYS A 653 -28.65 -11.41 25.52
CA CYS A 653 -28.29 -12.15 26.74
C CYS A 653 -26.87 -11.88 27.27
N LYS A 654 -26.06 -11.08 26.57
CA LYS A 654 -24.68 -10.72 26.96
C LYS A 654 -23.68 -11.88 27.05
N SER A 655 -24.03 -13.08 26.55
CA SER A 655 -23.07 -14.19 26.44
C SER A 655 -21.89 -13.82 25.55
N ALA A 656 -20.69 -14.21 25.98
CA ALA A 656 -19.46 -13.99 25.22
C ALA A 656 -19.27 -15.06 24.13
N HIS A 657 -18.73 -14.66 22.98
CA HIS A 657 -18.47 -15.52 21.84
C HIS A 657 -17.03 -15.33 21.32
N PRO A 658 -16.36 -16.38 20.86
CA PRO A 658 -14.96 -16.29 20.46
C PRO A 658 -14.77 -15.66 19.06
N ASN A 659 -15.79 -15.69 18.20
CA ASN A 659 -15.72 -15.16 16.84
C ASN A 659 -17.11 -14.82 16.26
N ILE A 660 -17.12 -14.06 15.16
CA ILE A 660 -18.34 -13.61 14.48
C ILE A 660 -19.23 -14.77 14.00
N PRO A 661 -18.72 -15.86 13.40
CA PRO A 661 -19.57 -16.98 13.01
C PRO A 661 -20.37 -17.60 14.17
N LYS A 662 -19.73 -17.86 15.32
CA LYS A 662 -20.43 -18.38 16.51
C LYS A 662 -21.43 -17.38 17.08
N LEU A 663 -21.09 -16.09 17.07
CA LEU A 663 -21.99 -15.02 17.49
C LEU A 663 -23.23 -14.95 16.60
N LYS A 664 -23.06 -14.93 15.27
CA LYS A 664 -24.16 -14.94 14.29
C LYS A 664 -25.08 -16.15 14.47
N SER A 665 -24.49 -17.34 14.63
CA SER A 665 -25.27 -18.55 14.90
C SER A 665 -26.06 -18.47 16.21
N HIS A 666 -25.55 -17.76 17.21
CA HIS A 666 -26.23 -17.57 18.48
C HIS A 666 -27.37 -16.55 18.38
N ILE A 667 -27.10 -15.35 17.85
CA ILE A 667 -28.09 -14.26 17.81
C ILE A 667 -29.31 -14.61 16.94
N ALA A 668 -29.13 -15.41 15.89
CA ALA A 668 -30.23 -15.91 15.05
C ALA A 668 -31.23 -16.78 15.83
N LYS A 669 -30.84 -17.32 16.98
CA LYS A 669 -31.68 -18.19 17.83
C LYS A 669 -31.94 -17.60 19.23
N CYS A 670 -31.32 -16.46 19.55
CA CYS A 670 -31.37 -15.88 20.90
C CYS A 670 -32.73 -15.25 21.15
N ARG A 671 -33.48 -15.79 22.11
CA ARG A 671 -34.81 -15.29 22.52
C ARG A 671 -34.79 -14.48 23.81
N ALA A 672 -33.60 -14.19 24.35
CA ALA A 672 -33.49 -13.34 25.54
C ALA A 672 -34.03 -11.93 25.24
N SER A 673 -34.58 -11.29 26.28
CA SER A 673 -34.99 -9.89 26.19
C SER A 673 -33.79 -8.99 25.94
N TYR A 674 -34.04 -7.82 25.35
CA TYR A 674 -33.02 -6.78 25.28
C TYR A 674 -32.71 -6.24 26.69
N PRO A 675 -31.49 -5.77 26.92
CA PRO A 675 -31.12 -5.12 28.17
C PRO A 675 -32.08 -3.98 28.54
N PRO A 676 -32.40 -3.79 29.83
CA PRO A 676 -33.35 -2.76 30.26
C PRO A 676 -33.06 -1.35 29.74
N HIS A 677 -31.78 -0.96 29.68
CA HIS A 677 -31.40 0.36 29.18
C HIS A 677 -31.78 0.61 27.71
N LEU A 678 -31.90 -0.43 26.87
CA LEU A 678 -32.34 -0.28 25.48
C LEU A 678 -33.87 -0.23 25.35
N LEU A 679 -34.60 -0.75 26.33
CA LEU A 679 -36.06 -0.76 26.35
C LEU A 679 -36.67 0.57 26.84
N GLN A 680 -35.81 1.51 27.25
CA GLN A 680 -36.19 2.82 27.77
C GLN A 680 -35.88 3.93 26.74
N ASN A 681 -36.55 5.08 26.90
CA ASN A 681 -36.31 6.30 26.14
C ASN A 681 -36.38 6.13 24.61
N SER A 682 -37.22 5.23 24.11
CA SER A 682 -37.38 4.99 22.67
C SER A 682 -36.07 4.63 21.92
N ARG A 683 -35.06 4.12 22.64
CA ARG A 683 -33.78 3.68 22.03
C ARG A 683 -33.99 2.50 21.09
N LEU A 684 -34.98 1.65 21.40
CA LEU A 684 -35.35 0.49 20.60
C LEU A 684 -36.78 0.67 20.06
N LEU A 685 -36.91 0.71 18.74
CA LEU A 685 -38.18 0.86 18.04
C LEU A 685 -38.67 -0.50 17.55
N SER A 686 -39.97 -0.77 17.69
CA SER A 686 -40.63 -2.00 17.23
C SER A 686 -42.11 -1.72 16.94
N ALA A 687 -42.79 -2.64 16.24
CA ALA A 687 -44.21 -2.48 15.92
C ALA A 687 -45.11 -2.45 17.19
N SER A 688 -44.64 -3.03 18.30
CA SER A 688 -45.36 -3.08 19.58
C SER A 688 -45.12 -1.87 20.48
N ASN A 689 -44.17 -0.99 20.16
CA ASN A 689 -43.89 0.21 20.97
C ASN A 689 -44.72 1.40 20.46
N ASN A 690 -45.44 2.05 21.37
CA ASN A 690 -46.20 3.29 21.10
C ASN A 690 -45.31 4.50 20.72
N ASP A 691 -43.98 4.33 20.76
CA ASP A 691 -42.96 5.36 20.50
C ASP A 691 -42.89 5.82 19.04
N LEU A 692 -43.68 5.20 18.15
CA LEU A 692 -43.80 5.64 16.76
C LEU A 692 -44.67 6.92 16.61
N ASN A 693 -45.33 7.42 17.67
CA ASN A 693 -46.18 8.62 17.63
C ASN A 693 -45.48 9.87 18.18
N ILE A 694 -44.28 10.20 17.68
CA ILE A 694 -43.67 11.52 17.93
C ILE A 694 -44.04 12.42 16.74
N ASN A 695 -44.97 13.35 16.97
CA ASN A 695 -45.36 14.43 16.06
C ASN A 695 -44.37 15.59 16.13
#